data_AF-A0A6A5STC8-F1
#
_entry.id   AF-A0A6A5STC8-F1
#
_cell.length_a   1.000
_cell.length_b   1.000
_cell.length_c   1.000
_cell.angle_alpha   90.00
_cell.angle_beta   90.00
_cell.angle_gamma   90.00
#
_symmetry.space_group_name_H-M   'P 1'
#
loop_
_entity.id
_entity.type
_entity.pdbx_description
1 polymer ?
#
loop_
_entity_poly.entity_id
_entity_poly.type
_entity_poly.pdbx_seq_one_letter_code
_entity_poly.pdbx_strand_id
1 'polypeptide(L)'
;MCGIFGYINYLVEKDRNYILNTLINGLQRLEYRGYDSAGLAIDGDKKNEVYAVKEVGKVASLKKLVEEQSFDLNKVFDSHAGIAHTRWATHGPPSRVNCHPHRSDPNWEFAVVHNGIITNYKELKVLLEKKGFKFETETDTEAIAKLTKYIYDEHPDLSFPSLVKAVIKELQGAFGLLVKSVHYPHEVVAARKGSPLVIGVRTQKKMKVDFVDVEYNDEGAALPAESASHNVALKKSNNLLAPPDKSLLHRSQSRAFLSDDGVPMPTEFFLSSDPSSIVEHTKKVLYLEDDDIAHIHEGSLNIHRMSKDDGSSNVRTIQTLEIQLQEIMKGRFDHFMQKEIFEQPESVVNAMRGRLDAVNKTVTLGGLRQYLATIRRCRRIIFIACGTSYHSCMAVRGIFEELTEIPIAVELASDFLDRQAPVFRDDTCIFVSQSGETADSLMALRFCLERGALTVGVVNNVGSSISLLTHCGVHINAGPEIGVASTKAYTSQFVCMVMIALSLSEDRASKQKRREEIMNGLTNISDQFREVLKLDQPIKKLCEKFKNQKSLLLLGRGSQHATALEGALKIKEISYLHCEAVMSGELKHGVLALVDENLPIVMILTRDEIFAKSLNAYQQVIARSGRPIIICNVDDPEFPTDKTDKIEVPKNVDVLQGLINVIPLQLMAYWMAVAEGVNVDMPRNLAKSVTVE
;
A
#
# COMPACT_ATOMS: atom_id res chain seq x y z
N MET A 1 3.43 4.47 5.00
CA MET A 1 2.29 5.41 4.83
C MET A 1 1.51 5.43 6.13
N CYS A 2 1.00 6.54 6.63
CA CYS A 2 0.11 6.53 7.81
C CYS A 2 -1.23 5.79 7.54
N GLY A 3 -2.03 5.54 8.58
CA GLY A 3 -3.36 4.93 8.49
C GLY A 3 -4.45 5.90 8.96
N ILE A 4 -5.48 6.13 8.14
CA ILE A 4 -6.70 6.86 8.52
C ILE A 4 -7.82 5.85 8.71
N PHE A 5 -8.61 6.01 9.77
CA PHE A 5 -9.87 5.29 9.95
C PHE A 5 -10.95 6.21 10.52
N GLY A 6 -12.16 6.17 9.98
CA GLY A 6 -13.31 6.92 10.46
C GLY A 6 -14.53 6.01 10.53
N TYR A 7 -15.33 6.17 11.57
CA TYR A 7 -16.58 5.42 11.76
C TYR A 7 -17.71 6.40 12.05
N ILE A 8 -18.75 6.35 11.22
CA ILE A 8 -19.97 7.15 11.36
C ILE A 8 -21.14 6.18 11.42
N ASN A 9 -21.94 6.26 12.47
CA ASN A 9 -23.25 5.62 12.55
C ASN A 9 -24.33 6.70 12.49
N TYR A 10 -25.37 6.45 11.71
CA TYR A 10 -26.54 7.32 11.59
C TYR A 10 -27.82 6.51 11.76
N LEU A 11 -28.64 6.88 12.75
CA LEU A 11 -29.85 6.14 13.18
C LEU A 11 -29.57 4.66 13.48
N VAL A 12 -28.37 4.37 13.96
CA VAL A 12 -27.95 3.04 14.42
C VAL A 12 -27.38 3.22 15.82
N GLU A 13 -28.18 2.85 16.83
CA GLU A 13 -27.80 2.93 18.24
C GLU A 13 -26.53 2.13 18.52
N LYS A 14 -25.48 2.82 18.98
CA LYS A 14 -24.23 2.23 19.43
C LYS A 14 -23.79 2.84 20.74
N ASP A 15 -23.28 2.01 21.64
CA ASP A 15 -22.62 2.50 22.85
C ASP A 15 -21.21 3.03 22.53
N ARG A 16 -20.69 3.86 23.43
CA ARG A 16 -19.32 4.40 23.30
C ARG A 16 -18.28 3.28 23.24
N ASN A 17 -18.49 2.19 23.97
CA ASN A 17 -17.60 1.04 23.94
C ASN A 17 -17.46 0.44 22.53
N TYR A 18 -18.56 0.24 21.82
CA TYR A 18 -18.56 -0.26 20.44
C TYR A 18 -17.86 0.70 19.49
N ILE A 19 -18.11 2.01 19.63
CA ILE A 19 -17.47 3.05 18.82
C ILE A 19 -15.95 3.01 19.01
N LEU A 20 -15.48 3.03 20.27
CA LEU A 20 -14.06 3.00 20.60
C LEU A 20 -13.39 1.72 20.09
N ASN A 21 -14.01 0.56 20.30
CA ASN A 21 -13.48 -0.71 19.82
C ASN A 21 -13.43 -0.78 18.29
N THR A 22 -14.44 -0.22 17.60
CA THR A 22 -14.45 -0.18 16.13
C THR A 22 -13.31 0.68 15.60
N LEU A 23 -13.07 1.86 16.18
CA LEU A 23 -11.94 2.72 15.80
C LEU A 23 -10.59 2.06 16.09
N ILE A 24 -10.41 1.48 17.29
CA ILE A 24 -9.17 0.80 17.68
C ILE A 24 -8.90 -0.42 16.79
N ASN A 25 -9.91 -1.25 16.51
CA ASN A 25 -9.77 -2.40 15.62
C ASN A 25 -9.42 -1.95 14.20
N GLY A 26 -10.07 -0.89 13.70
CA GLY A 26 -9.70 -0.27 12.43
C GLY A 26 -8.22 0.15 12.38
N LEU A 27 -7.71 0.79 13.43
CA LEU A 27 -6.30 1.14 13.54
C LEU A 27 -5.37 -0.08 13.60
N GLN A 28 -5.75 -1.15 14.30
CA GLN A 28 -4.97 -2.40 14.34
C GLN A 28 -4.81 -3.01 12.94
N ARG A 29 -5.84 -2.91 12.09
CA ARG A 29 -5.77 -3.35 10.69
C ARG A 29 -4.87 -2.46 9.81
N LEU A 30 -4.55 -1.25 10.26
CA LEU A 30 -3.71 -0.28 9.57
C LEU A 30 -2.31 -0.12 10.22
N GLU A 31 -2.04 -0.82 11.33
CA GLU A 31 -0.79 -0.67 12.10
C GLU A 31 0.45 -1.04 11.27
N TYR A 32 0.33 -1.95 10.31
CA TYR A 32 1.41 -2.30 9.38
C TYR A 32 1.84 -1.15 8.46
N ARG A 33 0.99 -0.13 8.31
CA ARG A 33 1.29 1.07 7.51
C ARG A 33 2.07 2.10 8.33
N GLY A 34 1.78 2.24 9.63
CA GLY A 34 2.52 3.12 10.55
C GLY A 34 2.22 2.80 12.02
N TYR A 35 3.23 2.90 12.88
CA TYR A 35 3.16 2.42 14.26
C TYR A 35 4.03 3.23 15.25
N ASP A 36 4.48 4.43 14.86
CA ASP A 36 5.24 5.31 15.76
C ASP A 36 4.33 5.93 16.83
N SER A 37 3.07 6.17 16.48
CA SER A 37 2.05 6.71 17.38
C SER A 37 0.64 6.52 16.82
N ALA A 38 -0.37 6.63 17.68
CA ALA A 38 -1.76 6.52 17.29
C ALA A 38 -2.67 7.43 18.14
N GLY A 39 -3.86 7.75 17.61
CA GLY A 39 -4.86 8.49 18.36
C GLY A 39 -6.24 8.45 17.73
N LEU A 40 -7.24 8.91 18.49
CA LEU A 40 -8.64 8.99 18.08
C LEU A 40 -9.34 10.21 18.68
N ALA A 41 -10.44 10.63 18.06
CA ALA A 41 -11.35 11.65 18.55
C ALA A 41 -12.81 11.22 18.33
N ILE A 42 -13.62 11.35 19.38
CA ILE A 42 -15.04 10.98 19.45
C ILE A 42 -15.85 12.05 20.19
N ASP A 43 -17.19 11.99 20.10
CA ASP A 43 -18.07 12.86 20.88
C ASP A 43 -18.05 12.56 22.39
N GLY A 44 -18.04 13.62 23.19
CA GLY A 44 -18.01 13.61 24.65
C GLY A 44 -19.37 13.38 25.31
N ASP A 45 -19.46 13.69 26.61
CA ASP A 45 -20.69 13.50 27.38
C ASP A 45 -21.66 14.65 27.19
N LYS A 46 -21.14 15.86 27.01
CA LYS A 46 -21.93 17.07 26.76
C LYS A 46 -21.99 17.41 25.28
N LYS A 47 -22.98 18.22 24.92
CA LYS A 47 -23.07 18.80 23.58
C LYS A 47 -21.81 19.65 23.31
N ASN A 48 -21.25 19.53 22.10
CA ASN A 48 -20.03 20.21 21.65
C ASN A 48 -18.75 19.82 22.41
N GLU A 49 -18.76 18.71 23.14
CA GLU A 49 -17.56 18.17 23.79
C GLU A 49 -16.92 17.09 22.91
N VAL A 50 -15.59 17.08 22.83
CA VAL A 50 -14.81 16.08 22.08
C VAL A 50 -13.85 15.39 23.04
N TYR A 51 -13.90 14.06 23.07
CA TYR A 51 -12.90 13.25 23.75
C TYR A 51 -11.85 12.79 22.73
N ALA A 52 -10.60 13.14 23.00
CA ALA A 52 -9.47 12.76 22.18
C ALA A 52 -8.41 12.06 23.01
N VAL A 53 -7.92 10.93 22.53
CA VAL A 53 -6.88 10.13 23.19
C VAL A 53 -5.76 9.90 22.20
N LYS A 54 -4.54 10.21 22.61
CA LYS A 54 -3.35 10.17 21.75
C LYS A 54 -2.18 9.58 22.53
N GLU A 55 -1.51 8.60 21.93
CA GLU A 55 -0.41 7.88 22.58
C GLU A 55 0.75 7.61 21.62
N VAL A 56 1.96 7.61 22.16
CA VAL A 56 3.18 7.25 21.42
C VAL A 56 3.36 5.73 21.44
N GLY A 57 3.81 5.18 20.32
CA GLY A 57 4.00 3.75 20.10
C GLY A 57 2.81 3.08 19.43
N LYS A 58 2.68 1.78 19.67
CA LYS A 58 1.73 0.89 19.00
C LYS A 58 0.28 1.15 19.40
N VAL A 59 -0.67 0.69 18.58
CA VAL A 59 -2.11 0.78 18.84
C VAL A 59 -2.50 0.08 20.14
N ALA A 60 -1.75 -0.95 20.56
CA ALA A 60 -1.92 -1.58 21.86
C ALA A 60 -1.72 -0.62 23.05
N SER A 61 -0.80 0.35 22.94
CA SER A 61 -0.61 1.38 23.97
C SER A 61 -1.78 2.35 24.02
N LEU A 62 -2.29 2.76 22.84
CA LEU A 62 -3.51 3.58 22.76
C LEU A 62 -4.70 2.86 23.39
N LYS A 63 -4.88 1.56 23.11
CA LYS A 63 -5.95 0.75 23.69
C LYS A 63 -5.91 0.74 25.22
N LYS A 64 -4.73 0.49 25.80
CA LYS A 64 -4.54 0.54 27.27
C LYS A 64 -4.89 1.91 27.83
N LEU A 65 -4.42 2.99 27.18
CA LEU A 65 -4.74 4.34 27.62
C LEU A 65 -6.25 4.60 27.58
N VAL A 66 -6.97 4.15 26.55
CA VAL A 66 -8.43 4.28 26.47
C VAL A 66 -9.13 3.50 27.59
N GLU A 67 -8.64 2.30 27.95
CA GLU A 67 -9.17 1.49 29.05
C GLU A 67 -8.91 2.11 30.44
N GLU A 68 -7.81 2.87 30.59
CA GLU A 68 -7.46 3.59 31.81
C GLU A 68 -8.24 4.90 32.00
N GLN A 69 -8.82 5.46 30.93
CA GLN A 69 -9.61 6.70 31.00
C GLN A 69 -10.98 6.45 31.62
N SER A 70 -11.46 7.41 32.43
CA SER A 70 -12.76 7.35 33.10
C SER A 70 -13.90 7.78 32.18
N PHE A 71 -14.03 7.16 31.01
CA PHE A 71 -15.15 7.41 30.09
C PHE A 71 -16.42 6.67 30.55
N ASP A 72 -17.59 7.29 30.36
CA ASP A 72 -18.86 6.55 30.39
C ASP A 72 -18.98 5.69 29.13
N LEU A 73 -18.69 4.40 29.26
CA LEU A 73 -18.71 3.44 28.17
C LEU A 73 -20.12 3.03 27.74
N ASN A 74 -21.13 3.25 28.60
CA ASN A 74 -22.51 2.81 28.38
C ASN A 74 -23.38 3.89 27.71
N LYS A 75 -22.84 5.10 27.52
CA LYS A 75 -23.54 6.16 26.81
C LYS A 75 -23.84 5.71 25.37
N VAL A 76 -25.12 5.74 25.01
CA VAL A 76 -25.64 5.36 23.69
C VAL A 76 -25.74 6.58 22.78
N PHE A 77 -25.36 6.40 21.52
CA PHE A 77 -25.46 7.40 20.47
C PHE A 77 -26.28 6.84 19.31
N ASP A 78 -27.39 7.52 18.97
CA ASP A 78 -28.18 7.21 17.77
C ASP A 78 -27.41 7.58 16.51
N SER A 79 -26.68 8.69 16.57
CA SER A 79 -25.77 9.15 15.53
C SER A 79 -24.47 9.64 16.16
N HIS A 80 -23.34 9.29 15.55
CA HIS A 80 -22.01 9.63 16.03
C HIS A 80 -21.01 9.67 14.86
N ALA A 81 -19.99 10.51 15.00
CA ALA A 81 -18.85 10.55 14.08
C ALA A 81 -17.54 10.41 14.86
N GLY A 82 -16.74 9.40 14.54
CA GLY A 82 -15.43 9.16 15.12
C GLY A 82 -14.34 9.13 14.06
N ILE A 83 -13.18 9.72 14.37
CA ILE A 83 -11.98 9.66 13.52
C ILE A 83 -10.78 9.16 14.32
N ALA A 84 -9.90 8.42 13.66
CA ALA A 84 -8.74 7.76 14.25
C ALA A 84 -7.58 7.72 13.25
N HIS A 85 -6.36 7.64 13.78
CA HIS A 85 -5.15 7.67 12.97
C HIS A 85 -3.99 6.86 13.56
N THR A 86 -3.22 6.19 12.70
CA THR A 86 -1.88 5.68 12.98
C THR A 86 -0.84 6.45 12.18
N ARG A 87 0.24 6.86 12.84
CA ARG A 87 1.24 7.77 12.27
C ARG A 87 2.59 7.10 12.10
N TRP A 88 3.20 7.33 10.94
CA TRP A 88 4.63 7.21 10.69
C TRP A 88 5.20 8.62 10.55
N ALA A 89 6.11 9.01 11.45
CA ALA A 89 6.51 10.41 11.59
C ALA A 89 7.43 10.88 10.45
N THR A 90 6.97 11.83 9.63
CA THR A 90 7.80 12.53 8.63
C THR A 90 8.31 13.87 9.16
N HIS A 91 7.43 14.69 9.77
CA HIS A 91 7.76 15.98 10.37
C HIS A 91 7.56 15.96 11.89
N GLY A 92 8.59 16.34 12.65
CA GLY A 92 8.55 16.37 14.11
C GLY A 92 8.62 14.97 14.75
N PRO A 93 9.26 14.83 15.93
CA PRO A 93 9.48 13.54 16.56
C PRO A 93 8.16 12.89 17.00
N PRO A 94 8.10 11.55 17.12
CA PRO A 94 6.98 10.86 17.75
C PRO A 94 6.75 11.37 19.17
N SER A 95 5.66 12.11 19.38
CA SER A 95 5.27 12.69 20.67
C SER A 95 3.74 12.74 20.76
N ARG A 96 3.17 12.68 21.96
CA ARG A 96 1.71 12.77 22.16
C ARG A 96 1.09 14.02 21.51
N VAL A 97 1.86 15.12 21.46
CA VAL A 97 1.46 16.39 20.86
C VAL A 97 1.38 16.26 19.32
N ASN A 98 2.39 15.65 18.70
CA ASN A 98 2.48 15.43 17.26
C ASN A 98 1.59 14.28 16.74
N CYS A 99 0.97 13.49 17.63
CA CYS A 99 -0.02 12.49 17.25
C CYS A 99 -1.27 13.16 16.66
N HIS A 100 -1.83 12.53 15.64
CA HIS A 100 -3.16 12.85 15.14
C HIS A 100 -4.24 12.22 16.05
N PRO A 101 -5.47 12.76 16.10
CA PRO A 101 -5.96 13.94 15.39
C PRO A 101 -5.36 15.27 15.90
N HIS A 102 -5.26 16.26 15.01
CA HIS A 102 -4.90 17.64 15.36
C HIS A 102 -6.14 18.50 15.56
N ARG A 103 -6.05 19.45 16.50
CA ARG A 103 -7.14 20.34 16.90
C ARG A 103 -6.92 21.78 16.43
N SER A 104 -8.00 22.45 16.06
CA SER A 104 -7.99 23.88 15.73
C SER A 104 -7.67 24.78 16.93
N ASP A 105 -8.11 24.39 18.12
CA ASP A 105 -8.06 25.22 19.33
C ASP A 105 -8.24 24.33 20.59
N PRO A 106 -8.06 24.88 21.81
CA PRO A 106 -8.20 24.09 23.04
C PRO A 106 -9.57 23.41 23.25
N ASN A 107 -10.64 23.94 22.64
CA ASN A 107 -12.00 23.40 22.74
C ASN A 107 -12.32 22.38 21.64
N TRP A 108 -11.37 22.04 20.77
CA TRP A 108 -11.56 21.04 19.71
C TRP A 108 -12.71 21.37 18.74
N GLU A 109 -12.86 22.65 18.34
CA GLU A 109 -13.94 23.01 17.41
C GLU A 109 -13.83 22.24 16.08
N PHE A 110 -12.61 22.02 15.60
CA PHE A 110 -12.29 21.16 14.46
C PHE A 110 -11.19 20.17 14.83
N ALA A 111 -11.37 18.92 14.39
CA ALA A 111 -10.42 17.83 14.51
C ALA A 111 -10.09 17.26 13.13
N VAL A 112 -8.80 17.09 12.84
CA VAL A 112 -8.30 16.64 11.53
C VAL A 112 -7.36 15.45 11.69
N VAL A 113 -7.54 14.44 10.85
CA VAL A 113 -6.54 13.39 10.58
C VAL A 113 -6.07 13.50 9.13
N HIS A 114 -4.79 13.25 8.88
CA HIS A 114 -4.15 13.48 7.59
C HIS A 114 -3.10 12.42 7.28
N ASN A 115 -3.08 11.97 6.01
CA ASN A 115 -2.04 11.16 5.40
C ASN A 115 -1.47 11.94 4.21
N GLY A 116 -0.16 12.19 4.20
CA GLY A 116 0.47 12.96 3.14
C GLY A 116 1.45 13.99 3.70
N ILE A 117 1.80 14.97 2.87
CA ILE A 117 2.65 16.11 3.22
C ILE A 117 2.03 17.37 2.62
N ILE A 118 1.81 18.38 3.47
CA ILE A 118 1.47 19.73 3.04
C ILE A 118 2.76 20.51 2.81
N THR A 119 3.12 20.69 1.55
CA THR A 119 4.39 21.32 1.12
C THR A 119 4.48 22.81 1.46
N ASN A 120 3.35 23.52 1.49
CA ASN A 120 3.28 24.95 1.81
C ASN A 120 2.86 25.26 3.27
N TYR A 121 3.06 24.30 4.19
CA TYR A 121 2.61 24.48 5.58
C TYR A 121 3.34 25.62 6.31
N LYS A 122 4.57 25.97 5.90
CA LYS A 122 5.35 27.06 6.52
C LYS A 122 4.74 28.41 6.21
N GLU A 123 4.32 28.64 4.97
CA GLU A 123 3.63 29.84 4.53
C GLU A 123 2.29 29.98 5.27
N LEU A 124 1.52 28.89 5.34
CA LEU A 124 0.25 28.85 6.07
C LEU A 124 0.44 29.14 7.56
N LYS A 125 1.46 28.55 8.19
CA LYS A 125 1.78 28.78 9.60
C LYS A 125 2.08 30.24 9.88
N VAL A 126 2.94 30.88 9.07
CA VAL A 126 3.26 32.31 9.22
C VAL A 126 2.02 33.19 9.05
N LEU A 127 1.14 32.87 8.11
CA LEU A 127 -0.11 33.61 7.90
C LEU A 127 -1.04 33.50 9.12
N LEU A 128 -1.24 32.28 9.63
CA LEU A 128 -2.15 32.01 10.74
C LEU A 128 -1.63 32.55 12.07
N GLU A 129 -0.32 32.52 12.30
CA GLU A 129 0.32 33.15 13.47
C GLU A 129 0.11 34.67 13.47
N LYS A 130 0.21 35.34 12.30
CA LYS A 130 -0.12 36.77 12.18
C LYS A 130 -1.60 37.08 12.46
N LYS A 131 -2.48 36.11 12.23
CA LYS A 131 -3.92 36.19 12.52
C LYS A 131 -4.25 35.82 13.98
N GLY A 132 -3.26 35.53 14.81
CA GLY A 132 -3.42 35.29 16.25
C GLY A 132 -3.56 33.82 16.64
N PHE A 133 -3.44 32.87 15.71
CA PHE A 133 -3.46 31.45 16.02
C PHE A 133 -2.14 31.01 16.64
N LYS A 134 -2.21 30.18 17.69
CA LYS A 134 -1.04 29.57 18.32
C LYS A 134 -0.91 28.13 17.88
N PHE A 135 0.28 27.76 17.41
CA PHE A 135 0.64 26.39 17.06
C PHE A 135 1.21 25.68 18.27
N GLU A 136 0.81 24.43 18.45
CA GLU A 136 1.23 23.56 19.54
C GLU A 136 2.21 22.48 19.06
N THR A 137 2.29 22.24 17.74
CA THR A 137 3.00 21.09 17.15
C THR A 137 4.04 21.52 16.12
N GLU A 138 4.88 20.56 15.75
CA GLU A 138 5.86 20.68 14.66
C GLU A 138 5.35 20.04 13.36
N THR A 139 4.07 19.66 13.31
CA THR A 139 3.47 18.95 12.18
C THR A 139 2.86 19.93 11.19
N ASP A 140 2.96 19.59 9.91
CA ASP A 140 2.27 20.26 8.81
C ASP A 140 0.74 20.23 8.97
N THR A 141 0.23 19.14 9.55
CA THR A 141 -1.19 18.86 9.69
C THR A 141 -1.91 19.83 10.64
N GLU A 142 -1.23 20.39 11.64
CA GLU A 142 -1.86 21.40 12.51
C GLU A 142 -2.29 22.63 11.71
N ALA A 143 -1.56 22.99 10.64
CA ALA A 143 -1.92 24.12 9.77
C ALA A 143 -3.30 23.90 9.12
N ILE A 144 -3.66 22.67 8.76
CA ILE A 144 -4.98 22.35 8.22
C ILE A 144 -6.07 22.64 9.25
N ALA A 145 -5.91 22.16 10.49
CA ALA A 145 -6.90 22.36 11.55
C ALA A 145 -7.08 23.84 11.89
N LYS A 146 -5.99 24.60 11.99
CA LYS A 146 -6.04 26.06 12.23
C LYS A 146 -6.67 26.81 11.05
N LEU A 147 -6.33 26.45 9.81
CA LEU A 147 -6.88 27.05 8.61
C LEU A 147 -8.39 26.84 8.49
N THR A 148 -8.88 25.63 8.77
CA THR A 148 -10.32 25.33 8.81
C THR A 148 -11.04 26.25 9.78
N LYS A 149 -10.49 26.47 10.97
CA LYS A 149 -11.09 27.40 11.93
C LYS A 149 -11.02 28.85 11.47
N TYR A 150 -9.90 29.30 10.91
CA TYR A 150 -9.77 30.66 10.39
C TYR A 150 -10.84 30.98 9.33
N ILE A 151 -11.06 30.08 8.37
CA ILE A 151 -12.08 30.28 7.33
C ILE A 151 -13.49 30.24 7.91
N TYR A 152 -13.74 29.37 8.89
CA TYR A 152 -15.04 29.32 9.58
C TYR A 152 -15.32 30.61 10.36
N ASP A 153 -14.33 31.15 11.07
CA ASP A 153 -14.48 32.37 11.86
C ASP A 153 -14.77 33.60 10.97
N GLU A 154 -14.21 33.65 9.75
CA GLU A 154 -14.51 34.68 8.74
C GLU A 154 -15.88 34.47 8.07
N HIS A 155 -16.32 33.21 7.94
CA HIS A 155 -17.55 32.83 7.22
C HIS A 155 -18.34 31.72 7.96
N PRO A 156 -19.03 32.06 9.06
CA PRO A 156 -19.70 31.06 9.92
C PRO A 156 -20.92 30.40 9.27
N ASP A 157 -21.49 30.99 8.22
CA ASP A 157 -22.68 30.48 7.54
C ASP A 157 -22.37 29.47 6.42
N LEU A 158 -21.10 29.13 6.20
CA LEU A 158 -20.72 28.15 5.17
C LEU A 158 -21.23 26.74 5.53
N SER A 159 -21.63 25.98 4.50
CA SER A 159 -21.81 24.54 4.67
C SER A 159 -20.46 23.86 4.88
N PHE A 160 -20.44 22.74 5.61
CA PHE A 160 -19.21 22.00 5.89
C PHE A 160 -18.39 21.62 4.64
N PRO A 161 -18.99 21.11 3.54
CA PRO A 161 -18.23 20.84 2.32
C PRO A 161 -17.66 22.11 1.68
N SER A 162 -18.36 23.25 1.75
CA SER A 162 -17.86 24.53 1.21
C SER A 162 -16.67 25.06 2.01
N LEU A 163 -16.72 24.93 3.34
CA LEU A 163 -15.61 25.28 4.23
C LEU A 163 -14.37 24.46 3.90
N VAL A 164 -14.50 23.13 3.82
CA VAL A 164 -13.37 22.25 3.51
C VAL A 164 -12.87 22.45 2.08
N LYS A 165 -13.76 22.76 1.13
CA LYS A 165 -13.38 23.16 -0.23
C LYS A 165 -12.47 24.40 -0.23
N ALA A 166 -12.82 25.43 0.56
CA ALA A 166 -11.99 26.62 0.70
C ALA A 166 -10.62 26.30 1.32
N VAL A 167 -10.57 25.41 2.33
CA VAL A 167 -9.31 24.94 2.93
C VAL A 167 -8.43 24.27 1.88
N ILE A 168 -8.98 23.33 1.12
CA ILE A 168 -8.22 22.53 0.13
C ILE A 168 -7.64 23.41 -0.99
N LYS A 169 -8.31 24.51 -1.37
CA LYS A 169 -7.78 25.45 -2.37
C LYS A 169 -6.43 26.07 -1.96
N GLU A 170 -6.21 26.22 -0.66
CA GLU A 170 -4.99 26.81 -0.10
C GLU A 170 -3.88 25.76 0.18
N LEU A 171 -4.21 24.46 0.12
CA LEU A 171 -3.24 23.40 0.41
C LEU A 171 -2.45 23.01 -0.85
N GLN A 172 -1.14 22.87 -0.69
CA GLN A 172 -0.25 22.31 -1.72
C GLN A 172 0.40 21.02 -1.23
N GLY A 173 0.51 20.04 -2.12
CA GLY A 173 1.13 18.75 -1.82
C GLY A 173 0.16 17.59 -2.06
N ALA A 174 0.41 16.48 -1.37
CA ALA A 174 -0.44 15.30 -1.40
C ALA A 174 -1.05 15.08 -0.02
N PHE A 175 -2.35 14.84 0.05
CA PHE A 175 -3.08 14.65 1.29
C PHE A 175 -4.29 13.73 1.10
N GLY A 176 -4.62 12.96 2.13
CA GLY A 176 -5.92 12.35 2.36
C GLY A 176 -6.31 12.74 3.77
N LEU A 177 -7.49 13.32 3.96
CA LEU A 177 -7.86 13.89 5.25
C LEU A 177 -9.32 13.62 5.60
N LEU A 178 -9.59 13.51 6.90
CA LEU A 178 -10.95 13.56 7.48
C LEU A 178 -11.03 14.75 8.42
N VAL A 179 -12.11 15.52 8.29
CA VAL A 179 -12.42 16.65 9.16
C VAL A 179 -13.70 16.35 9.92
N LYS A 180 -13.65 16.51 11.25
CA LYS A 180 -14.79 16.47 12.18
C LYS A 180 -14.91 17.83 12.87
N SER A 181 -16.13 18.27 13.16
CA SER A 181 -16.37 19.51 13.89
C SER A 181 -17.51 19.39 14.90
N VAL A 182 -17.48 20.23 15.93
CA VAL A 182 -18.61 20.41 16.86
C VAL A 182 -19.72 21.31 16.27
N HIS A 183 -19.39 22.14 15.27
CA HIS A 183 -20.34 23.02 14.59
C HIS A 183 -21.22 22.26 13.59
N TYR A 184 -20.70 21.14 13.06
CA TYR A 184 -21.37 20.24 12.13
C TYR A 184 -21.48 18.83 12.78
N PRO A 185 -22.38 18.65 13.76
CA PRO A 185 -22.46 17.42 14.53
C PRO A 185 -22.90 16.23 13.65
N HIS A 186 -22.33 15.06 13.89
CA HIS A 186 -22.60 13.82 13.14
C HIS A 186 -22.16 13.85 11.66
N GLU A 187 -21.46 14.90 11.24
CA GLU A 187 -20.94 15.03 9.88
C GLU A 187 -19.43 14.76 9.84
N VAL A 188 -18.97 14.21 8.71
CA VAL A 188 -17.55 14.08 8.38
C VAL A 188 -17.36 14.49 6.92
N VAL A 189 -16.35 15.31 6.69
CA VAL A 189 -15.87 15.60 5.34
C VAL A 189 -14.53 14.90 5.12
N ALA A 190 -14.48 14.12 4.05
CA ALA A 190 -13.31 13.43 3.56
C ALA A 190 -12.83 14.08 2.27
N ALA A 191 -11.53 14.31 2.14
CA ALA A 191 -10.96 14.81 0.90
C ALA A 191 -9.63 14.15 0.60
N ARG A 192 -9.29 14.04 -0.69
CA ARG A 192 -8.01 13.49 -1.10
C ARG A 192 -7.41 14.17 -2.33
N LYS A 193 -6.09 14.13 -2.39
CA LYS A 193 -5.23 14.50 -3.52
C LYS A 193 -3.92 13.74 -3.38
N GLY A 194 -3.68 12.72 -4.19
CA GLY A 194 -2.44 11.92 -4.17
C GLY A 194 -2.29 10.92 -3.03
N SER A 195 -3.17 10.90 -2.01
CA SER A 195 -3.21 9.84 -0.99
C SER A 195 -4.51 9.02 -1.07
N PRO A 196 -4.46 7.68 -1.01
CA PRO A 196 -5.64 6.83 -1.03
C PRO A 196 -6.65 7.13 0.09
N LEU A 197 -7.94 7.13 -0.27
CA LEU A 197 -9.05 7.19 0.65
C LEU A 197 -10.25 6.42 0.06
N VAL A 198 -10.85 5.54 0.86
CA VAL A 198 -11.94 4.64 0.49
C VAL A 198 -13.06 4.72 1.53
N ILE A 199 -14.30 4.64 1.07
CA ILE A 199 -15.50 4.70 1.90
C ILE A 199 -16.25 3.37 1.79
N GLY A 200 -16.32 2.63 2.89
CA GLY A 200 -17.18 1.47 3.06
C GLY A 200 -18.56 1.87 3.51
N VAL A 201 -19.59 1.23 2.98
CA VAL A 201 -20.98 1.50 3.34
C VAL A 201 -21.67 0.21 3.80
N ARG A 202 -22.38 0.30 4.93
CA ARG A 202 -23.25 -0.75 5.45
C ARG A 202 -24.65 -0.19 5.71
N THR A 203 -25.62 -0.69 4.97
CA THR A 203 -27.04 -0.33 5.08
C THR A 203 -27.85 -1.53 5.54
N GLN A 204 -28.90 -1.32 6.35
CA GLN A 204 -29.80 -2.42 6.74
C GLN A 204 -30.62 -2.97 5.56
N LYS A 205 -30.99 -2.11 4.62
CA LYS A 205 -31.69 -2.46 3.37
C LYS A 205 -30.73 -2.47 2.19
N LYS A 206 -31.06 -3.21 1.13
CA LYS A 206 -30.29 -3.18 -0.12
C LYS A 206 -30.34 -1.77 -0.74
N MET A 207 -29.18 -1.24 -1.11
CA MET A 207 -29.09 0.00 -1.89
C MET A 207 -29.74 -0.19 -3.26
N LYS A 208 -30.42 0.86 -3.75
CA LYS A 208 -31.10 0.86 -5.05
C LYS A 208 -30.14 1.00 -6.23
N VAL A 209 -29.04 1.70 -5.99
CA VAL A 209 -28.07 2.10 -6.99
C VAL A 209 -26.67 1.83 -6.43
N ASP A 210 -25.79 1.24 -7.22
CA ASP A 210 -24.40 0.96 -6.85
C ASP A 210 -23.45 2.08 -7.32
N PHE A 211 -23.91 3.34 -7.30
CA PHE A 211 -23.11 4.50 -7.67
C PHE A 211 -23.57 5.79 -6.97
N VAL A 212 -22.66 6.75 -6.87
CA VAL A 212 -22.87 8.08 -6.30
C VAL A 212 -22.53 9.14 -7.36
N ASP A 213 -23.42 10.11 -7.56
CA ASP A 213 -23.20 11.22 -8.49
C ASP A 213 -22.19 12.22 -7.93
N VAL A 214 -21.35 12.78 -8.81
CA VAL A 214 -20.38 13.83 -8.49
C VAL A 214 -20.99 15.18 -8.80
N GLU A 215 -21.05 16.04 -7.78
CA GLU A 215 -21.58 17.39 -7.87
C GLU A 215 -20.46 18.40 -8.19
N TYR A 216 -20.74 19.26 -9.17
CA TYR A 216 -19.89 20.40 -9.51
C TYR A 216 -20.60 21.68 -9.09
N ASN A 217 -19.92 22.56 -8.36
CA ASN A 217 -20.41 23.91 -8.18
C ASN A 217 -19.90 24.76 -9.33
N ASP A 218 -20.80 25.27 -10.18
CA ASP A 218 -20.48 26.31 -11.14
C ASP A 218 -20.06 27.58 -10.38
N GLU A 219 -18.82 28.02 -10.58
CA GLU A 219 -18.39 29.38 -10.19
C GLU A 219 -19.17 30.39 -11.07
N GLY A 220 -20.31 30.88 -10.58
CA GLY A 220 -21.05 31.95 -11.27
C GLY A 220 -22.52 32.17 -10.92
N ALA A 221 -23.21 31.23 -10.25
CA ALA A 221 -24.58 31.46 -9.82
C ALA A 221 -24.59 32.07 -8.41
N ALA A 222 -24.74 33.39 -8.31
CA ALA A 222 -25.13 34.03 -7.07
C ALA A 222 -26.39 33.32 -6.54
N LEU A 223 -26.31 32.76 -5.33
CA LEU A 223 -27.48 32.20 -4.65
C LEU A 223 -28.54 33.31 -4.55
N PRO A 224 -29.77 33.11 -5.07
CA PRO A 224 -30.83 34.09 -4.89
C PRO A 224 -31.05 34.32 -3.40
N ALA A 225 -31.24 35.58 -3.01
CA ALA A 225 -31.35 36.04 -1.62
C ALA A 225 -32.44 35.33 -0.78
N GLU A 226 -33.28 34.48 -1.37
CA GLU A 226 -34.24 33.62 -0.67
C GLU A 226 -33.61 32.39 0.01
N SER A 227 -32.44 31.90 -0.45
CA SER A 227 -31.78 30.69 0.09
C SER A 227 -31.08 30.92 1.43
N ALA A 228 -30.65 32.15 1.72
CA ALA A 228 -29.99 32.51 2.99
C ALA A 228 -30.97 32.71 4.15
N SER A 229 -32.25 32.96 3.85
CA SER A 229 -33.29 33.27 4.85
C SER A 229 -33.96 32.05 5.50
N HIS A 230 -33.79 30.84 4.95
CA HIS A 230 -34.54 29.67 5.42
C HIS A 230 -33.92 28.94 6.63
N ASN A 231 -32.62 29.09 6.89
CA ASN A 231 -31.98 28.55 8.10
C ASN A 231 -32.40 29.30 9.38
N VAL A 232 -33.01 30.49 9.25
CA VAL A 232 -33.57 31.24 10.38
C VAL A 232 -34.98 30.74 10.75
N ALA A 233 -35.73 30.16 9.80
CA ALA A 233 -37.12 29.75 10.02
C ALA A 233 -37.26 28.50 10.91
N LEU A 234 -36.26 27.60 10.92
CA LEU A 234 -36.25 26.41 11.79
C LEU A 234 -36.04 26.72 13.28
N LYS A 235 -35.62 27.95 13.65
CA LYS A 235 -35.55 28.38 15.05
C LYS A 235 -36.88 28.94 15.60
N LYS A 236 -37.93 29.10 14.76
CA LYS A 236 -39.22 29.66 15.18
C LYS A 236 -40.42 29.03 14.45
N SER A 237 -40.72 27.76 14.71
CA SER A 237 -42.08 27.26 14.43
C SER A 237 -42.47 26.08 15.33
N ASN A 238 -43.21 26.37 16.39
CA ASN A 238 -44.00 25.41 17.16
C ASN A 238 -45.36 25.19 16.48
N ASN A 239 -45.44 24.40 15.40
CA ASN A 239 -46.74 23.96 14.89
C ASN A 239 -46.65 22.54 14.31
N LEU A 240 -47.48 21.65 14.83
CA LEU A 240 -47.37 20.18 14.74
C LEU A 240 -48.26 19.53 13.66
N LEU A 241 -48.83 20.28 12.70
CA LEU A 241 -49.86 19.73 11.80
C LEU A 241 -49.85 20.37 10.38
N ALA A 242 -48.71 20.31 9.67
CA ALA A 242 -48.69 20.61 8.23
C ALA A 242 -48.09 19.43 7.44
N PRO A 243 -48.67 19.04 6.28
CA PRO A 243 -48.11 17.97 5.45
C PRO A 243 -46.77 18.43 4.86
N PRO A 244 -45.80 17.51 4.67
CA PRO A 244 -44.46 17.87 4.19
C PRO A 244 -44.55 18.46 2.78
N ASP A 245 -43.99 19.66 2.63
CA ASP A 245 -43.99 20.42 1.39
C ASP A 245 -43.09 19.72 0.35
N LYS A 246 -43.67 19.29 -0.78
CA LYS A 246 -42.96 18.52 -1.82
C LYS A 246 -41.89 19.32 -2.57
N SER A 247 -41.73 20.60 -2.25
CA SER A 247 -40.68 21.50 -2.73
C SER A 247 -39.35 21.37 -1.96
N LEU A 248 -39.34 20.70 -0.79
CA LEU A 248 -38.15 20.44 0.05
C LEU A 248 -37.28 19.27 -0.45
N LEU A 249 -37.64 18.64 -1.57
CA LEU A 249 -36.80 17.64 -2.22
C LEU A 249 -35.61 18.35 -2.88
N HIS A 250 -34.54 18.51 -2.11
CA HIS A 250 -33.20 18.74 -2.65
C HIS A 250 -32.99 17.82 -3.86
N ARG A 251 -32.71 18.40 -5.04
CA ARG A 251 -32.27 17.65 -6.24
C ARG A 251 -30.93 16.90 -6.04
N SER A 252 -30.34 17.00 -4.84
CA SER A 252 -28.95 16.71 -4.45
C SER A 252 -28.82 15.66 -3.35
N GLN A 253 -29.84 14.83 -3.11
CA GLN A 253 -29.70 13.66 -2.24
C GLN A 253 -29.29 12.46 -3.08
N SER A 254 -28.12 11.88 -2.77
CA SER A 254 -27.60 10.70 -3.45
C SER A 254 -28.64 9.56 -3.42
N ARG A 255 -29.16 9.19 -4.58
CA ARG A 255 -30.27 8.22 -4.75
C ARG A 255 -29.98 6.84 -4.16
N ALA A 256 -28.71 6.54 -3.90
CA ALA A 256 -28.26 5.28 -3.34
C ALA A 256 -28.77 5.02 -1.90
N PHE A 257 -29.04 6.07 -1.12
CA PHE A 257 -29.28 5.96 0.34
C PHE A 257 -30.72 6.29 0.78
N LEU A 258 -31.65 6.43 -0.16
CA LEU A 258 -33.08 6.69 0.12
C LEU A 258 -33.92 5.41 0.20
N SER A 259 -34.80 5.33 1.21
CA SER A 259 -35.84 4.29 1.29
C SER A 259 -36.95 4.49 0.24
N ASP A 260 -37.86 3.53 0.09
CA ASP A 260 -39.03 3.65 -0.82
C ASP A 260 -39.96 4.81 -0.46
N ASP A 261 -39.94 5.25 0.80
CA ASP A 261 -40.77 6.34 1.33
C ASP A 261 -40.05 7.69 1.41
N GLY A 262 -38.81 7.79 0.91
CA GLY A 262 -38.01 9.03 0.93
C GLY A 262 -37.40 9.40 2.30
N VAL A 263 -37.47 8.49 3.28
CA VAL A 263 -36.87 8.67 4.63
C VAL A 263 -35.41 8.19 4.63
N PRO A 264 -34.47 8.91 5.29
CA PRO A 264 -33.10 8.47 5.49
C PRO A 264 -33.03 7.09 6.16
N MET A 265 -32.19 6.20 5.64
CA MET A 265 -32.07 4.84 6.16
C MET A 265 -30.97 4.76 7.24
N PRO A 266 -31.15 3.91 8.28
CA PRO A 266 -30.09 3.55 9.20
C PRO A 266 -28.85 3.03 8.45
N THR A 267 -27.75 3.76 8.56
CA THR A 267 -26.56 3.55 7.74
C THR A 267 -25.30 3.76 8.57
N GLU A 268 -24.30 2.92 8.31
CA GLU A 268 -22.96 3.03 8.86
C GLU A 268 -21.96 3.26 7.73
N PHE A 269 -21.08 4.23 7.91
CA PHE A 269 -20.00 4.57 7.00
C PHE A 269 -18.64 4.31 7.66
N PHE A 270 -17.73 3.73 6.89
CA PHE A 270 -16.37 3.41 7.31
C PHE A 270 -15.41 4.07 6.35
N LEU A 271 -14.69 5.10 6.78
CA LEU A 271 -13.68 5.76 5.95
C LEU A 271 -12.32 5.18 6.29
N SER A 272 -11.51 4.87 5.28
CA SER A 272 -10.18 4.36 5.52
C SER A 272 -9.21 4.75 4.41
N SER A 273 -7.93 4.84 4.75
CA SER A 273 -6.86 4.89 3.75
C SER A 273 -6.56 3.52 3.12
N ASP A 274 -7.08 2.42 3.67
CA ASP A 274 -6.93 1.06 3.13
C ASP A 274 -8.20 0.21 3.34
N PRO A 275 -8.66 -0.54 2.31
CA PRO A 275 -9.81 -1.43 2.45
C PRO A 275 -9.66 -2.55 3.51
N SER A 276 -8.44 -2.89 3.95
CA SER A 276 -8.17 -3.93 4.95
C SER A 276 -8.87 -3.70 6.29
N SER A 277 -9.09 -2.43 6.66
CA SER A 277 -9.81 -2.07 7.90
C SER A 277 -11.33 -2.02 7.73
N ILE A 278 -11.82 -2.10 6.49
CA ILE A 278 -13.25 -2.02 6.16
C ILE A 278 -13.85 -3.42 5.96
N VAL A 279 -13.06 -4.37 5.44
CA VAL A 279 -13.53 -5.69 5.00
C VAL A 279 -14.23 -6.52 6.08
N GLU A 280 -13.92 -6.29 7.36
CA GLU A 280 -14.61 -6.95 8.48
C GLU A 280 -16.02 -6.39 8.74
N HIS A 281 -16.31 -5.18 8.27
CA HIS A 281 -17.58 -4.51 8.44
C HIS A 281 -18.47 -4.58 7.19
N THR A 282 -17.89 -4.38 6.00
CA THR A 282 -18.59 -4.40 4.71
C THR A 282 -17.64 -4.70 3.56
N LYS A 283 -18.17 -5.33 2.51
CA LYS A 283 -17.46 -5.53 1.24
C LYS A 283 -17.79 -4.46 0.20
N LYS A 284 -18.80 -3.63 0.45
CA LYS A 284 -19.20 -2.56 -0.48
C LYS A 284 -18.39 -1.31 -0.19
N VAL A 285 -17.55 -0.91 -1.15
CA VAL A 285 -16.65 0.23 -1.02
C VAL A 285 -16.71 1.16 -2.22
N LEU A 286 -16.44 2.44 -1.98
CA LEU A 286 -16.30 3.47 -2.97
C LEU A 286 -14.90 4.08 -2.84
N TYR A 287 -14.12 4.04 -3.91
CA TYR A 287 -12.81 4.68 -3.97
C TYR A 287 -12.97 6.14 -4.38
N LEU A 288 -12.41 7.05 -3.59
CA LEU A 288 -12.34 8.45 -3.97
C LEU A 288 -11.21 8.64 -4.98
N GLU A 289 -11.40 9.58 -5.91
CA GLU A 289 -10.37 10.08 -6.83
C GLU A 289 -9.74 11.36 -6.28
N ASP A 290 -8.65 11.81 -6.91
CA ASP A 290 -8.05 13.10 -6.57
C ASP A 290 -9.06 14.26 -6.77
N ASP A 291 -8.97 15.24 -5.87
CA ASP A 291 -9.86 16.41 -5.76
C ASP A 291 -11.35 16.09 -5.46
N ASP A 292 -11.68 14.84 -5.12
CA ASP A 292 -12.98 14.49 -4.55
C ASP A 292 -13.09 14.97 -3.10
N ILE A 293 -14.24 15.59 -2.79
CA ILE A 293 -14.66 15.99 -1.45
C ILE A 293 -15.94 15.23 -1.11
N ALA A 294 -15.81 14.16 -0.33
CA ALA A 294 -16.93 13.38 0.14
C ALA A 294 -17.50 13.96 1.44
N HIS A 295 -18.79 14.25 1.44
CA HIS A 295 -19.53 14.76 2.59
C HIS A 295 -20.53 13.71 3.07
N ILE A 296 -20.38 13.27 4.32
CA ILE A 296 -21.31 12.36 4.97
C ILE A 296 -22.14 13.17 5.95
N HIS A 297 -23.45 13.24 5.67
CA HIS A 297 -24.43 13.93 6.51
C HIS A 297 -25.79 13.24 6.42
N GLU A 298 -26.53 13.21 7.52
CA GLU A 298 -27.90 12.67 7.60
C GLU A 298 -28.08 11.26 6.98
N GLY A 299 -27.07 10.38 7.12
CA GLY A 299 -27.12 9.03 6.56
C GLY A 299 -26.90 8.95 5.04
N SER A 300 -26.53 10.06 4.41
CA SER A 300 -26.24 10.18 2.98
C SER A 300 -24.75 10.44 2.72
N LEU A 301 -24.28 10.04 1.54
CA LEU A 301 -22.93 10.31 1.04
C LEU A 301 -23.05 11.08 -0.28
N ASN A 302 -22.55 12.31 -0.27
CA ASN A 302 -22.47 13.19 -1.43
C ASN A 302 -21.00 13.44 -1.79
N ILE A 303 -20.69 13.52 -3.08
CA ILE A 303 -19.32 13.75 -3.56
C ILE A 303 -19.32 15.05 -4.35
N HIS A 304 -18.45 15.98 -3.96
CA HIS A 304 -18.30 17.29 -4.60
C HIS A 304 -16.92 17.39 -5.23
N ARG A 305 -16.81 18.12 -6.35
CA ARG A 305 -15.54 18.46 -6.99
C ARG A 305 -15.44 19.96 -7.28
N MET A 306 -14.21 20.46 -7.41
CA MET A 306 -13.94 21.87 -7.68
C MET A 306 -14.13 22.26 -9.15
N SER A 307 -13.58 21.47 -10.06
CA SER A 307 -13.58 21.68 -11.50
C SER A 307 -13.94 20.39 -12.22
N LYS A 308 -14.50 20.52 -13.42
CA LYS A 308 -14.70 19.40 -14.32
C LYS A 308 -13.46 19.26 -15.21
N ASP A 309 -12.54 18.39 -14.81
CA ASP A 309 -11.38 18.08 -15.64
C ASP A 309 -11.79 17.15 -16.78
N ASP A 310 -11.23 17.38 -17.97
CA ASP A 310 -11.45 16.57 -19.16
C ASP A 310 -11.02 15.11 -18.89
N GLY A 311 -12.01 14.20 -18.88
CA GLY A 311 -11.80 12.77 -18.67
C GLY A 311 -12.28 12.22 -17.32
N SER A 312 -12.74 13.07 -16.40
CA SER A 312 -13.26 12.58 -15.12
C SER A 312 -14.71 12.06 -15.19
N SER A 313 -14.96 10.93 -14.54
CA SER A 313 -16.32 10.37 -14.46
C SER A 313 -17.20 11.24 -13.56
N ASN A 314 -18.43 11.52 -14.00
CA ASN A 314 -19.45 12.22 -13.20
C ASN A 314 -20.06 11.33 -12.10
N VAL A 315 -19.60 10.09 -11.99
CA VAL A 315 -20.15 9.07 -11.10
C VAL A 315 -19.01 8.27 -10.48
N ARG A 316 -19.15 7.94 -9.19
CA ARG A 316 -18.29 7.00 -8.47
C ARG A 316 -19.03 5.70 -8.24
N THR A 317 -18.47 4.59 -8.69
CA THR A 317 -19.09 3.27 -8.55
C THR A 317 -18.79 2.66 -7.19
N ILE A 318 -19.81 2.06 -6.58
CA ILE A 318 -19.67 1.22 -5.39
C ILE A 318 -19.29 -0.17 -5.87
N GLN A 319 -18.09 -0.60 -5.50
CA GLN A 319 -17.51 -1.87 -5.90
C GLN A 319 -17.61 -2.87 -4.75
N THR A 320 -17.62 -4.16 -5.09
CA THR A 320 -17.56 -5.24 -4.10
C THR A 320 -16.12 -5.74 -4.01
N LEU A 321 -15.53 -5.63 -2.82
CA LEU A 321 -14.21 -6.18 -2.53
C LEU A 321 -14.21 -7.70 -2.66
N GLU A 322 -13.25 -8.23 -3.42
CA GLU A 322 -12.98 -9.66 -3.51
C GLU A 322 -12.18 -10.19 -2.31
N ILE A 323 -11.52 -9.29 -1.58
CA ILE A 323 -10.67 -9.61 -0.42
C ILE A 323 -11.48 -10.33 0.66
N GLN A 324 -10.90 -11.40 1.21
CA GLN A 324 -11.49 -12.14 2.31
C GLN A 324 -10.78 -11.83 3.63
N LEU A 325 -11.52 -11.79 4.73
CA LEU A 325 -10.98 -11.50 6.06
C LEU A 325 -9.81 -12.44 6.44
N GLN A 326 -9.87 -13.72 6.02
CA GLN A 326 -8.82 -14.71 6.28
C GLN A 326 -7.46 -14.33 5.64
N GLU A 327 -7.48 -13.61 4.52
CA GLU A 327 -6.26 -13.18 3.82
C GLU A 327 -5.48 -12.13 4.61
N ILE A 328 -6.16 -11.35 5.46
CA ILE A 328 -5.55 -10.32 6.32
C ILE A 328 -5.36 -10.76 7.78
N MET A 329 -5.57 -12.04 8.09
CA MET A 329 -5.32 -12.63 9.41
C MET A 329 -4.09 -13.52 9.42
N LYS A 330 -3.37 -13.61 10.55
CA LYS A 330 -2.19 -14.48 10.68
C LYS A 330 -2.52 -15.98 10.64
N GLY A 331 -3.73 -16.37 11.05
CA GLY A 331 -4.14 -17.77 11.11
C GLY A 331 -3.29 -18.56 12.10
N ARG A 332 -2.63 -19.63 11.61
CA ARG A 332 -1.78 -20.52 12.42
C ARG A 332 -0.33 -20.05 12.60
N PHE A 333 0.04 -18.91 12.02
CA PHE A 333 1.40 -18.40 12.02
C PHE A 333 1.58 -17.30 13.07
N ASP A 334 2.81 -17.14 13.58
CA ASP A 334 3.12 -16.13 14.59
C ASP A 334 3.24 -14.72 13.95
N HIS A 335 3.69 -14.69 12.69
CA HIS A 335 3.98 -13.47 11.94
C HIS A 335 3.32 -13.50 10.55
N PHE A 336 2.91 -12.33 10.05
CA PHE A 336 2.43 -12.17 8.67
C PHE A 336 3.51 -12.54 7.67
N MET A 337 4.77 -12.14 7.89
CA MET A 337 5.86 -12.50 6.99
C MET A 337 6.01 -14.03 6.87
N GLN A 338 5.90 -14.77 7.97
CA GLN A 338 5.94 -16.23 7.94
C GLN A 338 4.76 -16.80 7.15
N LYS A 339 3.54 -16.34 7.43
CA LYS A 339 2.35 -16.72 6.67
C LYS A 339 2.57 -16.51 5.17
N GLU A 340 3.02 -15.31 4.79
CA GLU A 340 3.16 -14.90 3.40
C GLU A 340 4.26 -15.67 2.66
N ILE A 341 5.36 -16.04 3.33
CA ILE A 341 6.37 -16.96 2.79
C ILE A 341 5.75 -18.33 2.49
N PHE A 342 4.95 -18.85 3.42
CA PHE A 342 4.32 -20.17 3.30
C PHE A 342 3.10 -20.21 2.37
N GLU A 343 2.50 -19.07 2.04
CA GLU A 343 1.43 -18.91 1.03
C GLU A 343 1.97 -18.76 -0.40
N GLN A 344 3.29 -18.72 -0.59
CA GLN A 344 3.87 -18.60 -1.92
C GLN A 344 3.40 -19.68 -2.91
N PRO A 345 3.26 -20.97 -2.54
CA PRO A 345 2.73 -22.00 -3.44
C PRO A 345 1.34 -21.66 -4.00
N GLU A 346 0.46 -21.07 -3.20
CA GLU A 346 -0.90 -20.68 -3.59
C GLU A 346 -0.90 -19.35 -4.36
N SER A 347 -0.11 -18.37 -3.92
CA SER A 347 -0.04 -17.04 -4.56
C SER A 347 0.52 -17.09 -5.99
N VAL A 348 1.49 -17.95 -6.28
CA VAL A 348 1.99 -18.12 -7.67
C VAL A 348 0.97 -18.81 -8.55
N VAL A 349 0.17 -19.74 -8.01
CA VAL A 349 -0.96 -20.34 -8.74
C VAL A 349 -2.02 -19.28 -9.04
N ASN A 350 -2.33 -18.41 -8.08
CA ASN A 350 -3.27 -17.31 -8.28
C ASN A 350 -2.76 -16.30 -9.32
N ALA A 351 -1.44 -16.05 -9.35
CA ALA A 351 -0.81 -15.20 -10.34
C ALA A 351 -0.92 -15.79 -11.76
N MET A 352 -0.89 -17.12 -11.91
CA MET A 352 -1.00 -17.83 -13.20
C MET A 352 -2.45 -18.16 -13.61
N ARG A 353 -3.39 -18.14 -12.66
CA ARG A 353 -4.79 -18.59 -12.86
C ARG A 353 -5.46 -17.86 -14.02
N GLY A 354 -5.98 -18.63 -14.98
CA GLY A 354 -6.65 -18.10 -16.17
C GLY A 354 -5.74 -17.38 -17.17
N ARG A 355 -4.41 -17.40 -16.95
CA ARG A 355 -3.41 -16.73 -17.78
C ARG A 355 -2.47 -17.73 -18.45
N LEU A 356 -2.01 -18.73 -17.72
CA LEU A 356 -1.20 -19.83 -18.24
C LEU A 356 -2.10 -21.04 -18.54
N ASP A 357 -2.15 -21.43 -19.81
CA ASP A 357 -2.74 -22.70 -20.24
C ASP A 357 -1.61 -23.67 -20.60
N ALA A 358 -1.28 -24.54 -19.65
CA ALA A 358 -0.22 -25.53 -19.81
C ALA A 358 -0.57 -26.64 -20.81
N VAL A 359 -1.85 -26.88 -21.11
CA VAL A 359 -2.29 -27.90 -22.06
C VAL A 359 -2.10 -27.39 -23.47
N ASN A 360 -2.63 -26.20 -23.74
CA ASN A 360 -2.54 -25.57 -25.07
C ASN A 360 -1.23 -24.80 -25.29
N LYS A 361 -0.34 -24.72 -24.29
CA LYS A 361 0.95 -24.01 -24.34
C LYS A 361 0.77 -22.54 -24.71
N THR A 362 -0.24 -21.88 -24.12
CA THR A 362 -0.53 -20.47 -24.37
C THR A 362 -0.47 -19.65 -23.09
N VAL A 363 -0.09 -18.37 -23.23
CA VAL A 363 -0.10 -17.39 -22.15
C VAL A 363 -0.93 -16.19 -22.59
N THR A 364 -2.06 -15.97 -21.92
CA THR A 364 -3.00 -14.89 -22.21
C THR A 364 -3.05 -13.90 -21.05
N LEU A 365 -2.55 -12.68 -21.29
CA LEU A 365 -2.64 -11.57 -20.33
C LEU A 365 -3.70 -10.57 -20.82
N GLY A 366 -4.92 -10.71 -20.30
CA GLY A 366 -6.07 -9.91 -20.74
C GLY A 366 -5.82 -8.40 -20.72
N GLY A 367 -5.18 -7.90 -19.67
CA GLY A 367 -4.84 -6.48 -19.51
C GLY A 367 -3.84 -5.93 -20.54
N LEU A 368 -3.06 -6.79 -21.22
CA LEU A 368 -2.08 -6.38 -22.23
C LEU A 368 -2.53 -6.64 -23.67
N ARG A 369 -3.62 -7.40 -23.88
CA ARG A 369 -4.00 -7.95 -25.19
C ARG A 369 -4.08 -6.90 -26.30
N GLN A 370 -4.61 -5.72 -26.00
CA GLN A 370 -4.75 -4.62 -26.96
C GLN A 370 -3.42 -3.93 -27.30
N TYR A 371 -2.41 -4.07 -26.44
CA TYR A 371 -1.14 -3.35 -26.52
C TYR A 371 0.05 -4.24 -26.92
N LEU A 372 -0.09 -5.56 -26.93
CA LEU A 372 1.00 -6.50 -27.26
C LEU A 372 1.69 -6.17 -28.59
N ALA A 373 0.93 -5.86 -29.64
CA ALA A 373 1.49 -5.50 -30.95
C ALA A 373 2.26 -4.17 -30.93
N THR A 374 1.89 -3.24 -30.04
CA THR A 374 2.61 -1.98 -29.85
C THR A 374 3.87 -2.21 -29.03
N ILE A 375 3.79 -2.98 -27.95
CA ILE A 375 4.96 -3.35 -27.14
C ILE A 375 6.00 -4.09 -27.98
N ARG A 376 5.59 -5.05 -28.84
CA ARG A 376 6.50 -5.77 -29.75
C ARG A 376 7.23 -4.87 -30.76
N ARG A 377 6.70 -3.68 -31.05
CA ARG A 377 7.30 -2.68 -31.97
C ARG A 377 8.19 -1.66 -31.26
N CYS A 378 8.21 -1.65 -29.92
CA CYS A 378 9.07 -0.75 -29.17
C CYS A 378 10.55 -1.08 -29.40
N ARG A 379 11.41 -0.07 -29.25
CA ARG A 379 12.87 -0.24 -29.45
C ARG A 379 13.62 -0.51 -28.16
N ARG A 380 12.98 -0.29 -27.01
CA ARG A 380 13.57 -0.50 -25.69
C ARG A 380 12.45 -0.64 -24.65
N ILE A 381 12.68 -1.53 -23.69
CA ILE A 381 11.84 -1.70 -22.51
C ILE A 381 12.61 -1.18 -21.30
N ILE A 382 11.96 -0.34 -20.49
CA ILE A 382 12.54 0.23 -19.28
C ILE A 382 11.72 -0.24 -18.09
N PHE A 383 12.31 -1.05 -17.22
CA PHE A 383 11.73 -1.39 -15.93
C PHE A 383 12.05 -0.29 -14.91
N ILE A 384 11.02 0.20 -14.21
CA ILE A 384 11.16 1.26 -13.21
C ILE A 384 10.48 0.79 -11.92
N ALA A 385 11.23 0.71 -10.83
CA ALA A 385 10.75 0.26 -9.53
C ALA A 385 11.68 0.70 -8.38
N CYS A 386 11.27 0.40 -7.14
CA CYS A 386 12.07 0.60 -5.93
C CYS A 386 12.21 -0.70 -5.13
N GLY A 387 13.31 -0.83 -4.38
CA GLY A 387 13.54 -1.92 -3.41
C GLY A 387 13.37 -3.33 -3.99
N THR A 388 12.63 -4.19 -3.29
CA THR A 388 12.35 -5.57 -3.73
C THR A 388 11.70 -5.65 -5.12
N SER A 389 10.88 -4.68 -5.53
CA SER A 389 10.31 -4.65 -6.89
C SER A 389 11.34 -4.31 -7.96
N TYR A 390 12.39 -3.56 -7.64
CA TYR A 390 13.54 -3.39 -8.53
C TYR A 390 14.33 -4.70 -8.67
N HIS A 391 14.50 -5.46 -7.59
CA HIS A 391 15.15 -6.77 -7.66
C HIS A 391 14.37 -7.77 -8.51
N SER A 392 13.03 -7.75 -8.49
CA SER A 392 12.23 -8.63 -9.36
C SER A 392 12.43 -8.27 -10.84
N CYS A 393 12.57 -6.99 -11.17
CA CYS A 393 12.93 -6.53 -12.52
C CYS A 393 14.32 -7.02 -12.93
N MET A 394 15.31 -6.91 -12.04
CA MET A 394 16.67 -7.42 -12.27
C MET A 394 16.68 -8.93 -12.51
N ALA A 395 15.84 -9.68 -11.79
CA ALA A 395 15.75 -11.13 -11.91
C ALA A 395 15.22 -11.59 -13.28
N VAL A 396 14.30 -10.81 -13.88
CA VAL A 396 13.72 -11.13 -15.19
C VAL A 396 14.42 -10.46 -16.37
N ARG A 397 15.41 -9.60 -16.13
CA ARG A 397 16.13 -8.89 -17.20
C ARG A 397 16.64 -9.83 -18.29
N GLY A 398 17.34 -10.90 -17.90
CA GLY A 398 17.95 -11.83 -18.85
C GLY A 398 16.94 -12.58 -19.72
N ILE A 399 15.80 -13.00 -19.16
CA ILE A 399 14.74 -13.68 -19.94
C ILE A 399 14.04 -12.72 -20.90
N PHE A 400 13.86 -11.45 -20.53
CA PHE A 400 13.34 -10.44 -21.47
C PHE A 400 14.31 -10.22 -22.63
N GLU A 401 15.60 -10.04 -22.35
CA GLU A 401 16.64 -9.92 -23.38
C GLU A 401 16.64 -11.15 -24.31
N GLU A 402 16.56 -12.35 -23.75
CA GLU A 402 16.56 -13.63 -24.48
C GLU A 402 15.32 -13.81 -25.39
N LEU A 403 14.13 -13.56 -24.86
CA LEU A 403 12.86 -13.86 -25.55
C LEU A 403 12.40 -12.73 -26.49
N THR A 404 12.64 -11.48 -26.10
CA THR A 404 12.18 -10.31 -26.86
C THR A 404 13.25 -9.77 -27.81
N GLU A 405 14.54 -9.99 -27.53
CA GLU A 405 15.67 -9.37 -28.26
C GLU A 405 15.56 -7.83 -28.35
N ILE A 406 14.81 -7.23 -27.41
CA ILE A 406 14.68 -5.79 -27.24
C ILE A 406 15.64 -5.37 -26.11
N PRO A 407 16.38 -4.26 -26.25
CA PRO A 407 17.18 -3.69 -25.17
C PRO A 407 16.36 -3.48 -23.89
N ILE A 408 16.85 -4.01 -22.78
CA ILE A 408 16.20 -3.90 -21.46
C ILE A 408 17.05 -3.01 -20.55
N ALA A 409 16.44 -1.93 -20.05
CA ALA A 409 16.98 -1.13 -18.95
C ALA A 409 16.21 -1.44 -17.67
N VAL A 410 16.90 -1.46 -16.53
CA VAL A 410 16.29 -1.62 -15.20
C VAL A 410 16.80 -0.49 -14.34
N GLU A 411 15.88 0.33 -13.84
CA GLU A 411 16.18 1.62 -13.22
C GLU A 411 15.53 1.72 -11.84
N LEU A 412 16.27 2.27 -10.88
CA LEU A 412 15.72 2.71 -9.61
C LEU A 412 14.95 4.01 -9.84
N ALA A 413 13.69 4.07 -9.41
CA ALA A 413 12.81 5.19 -9.77
C ALA A 413 13.31 6.57 -9.30
N SER A 414 13.96 6.63 -8.13
CA SER A 414 14.56 7.86 -7.61
C SER A 414 15.71 8.37 -8.49
N ASP A 415 16.72 7.53 -8.75
CA ASP A 415 17.86 7.88 -9.62
C ASP A 415 17.43 8.20 -11.06
N PHE A 416 16.40 7.51 -11.55
CA PHE A 416 15.80 7.78 -12.87
C PHE A 416 15.25 9.21 -12.98
N LEU A 417 14.59 9.69 -11.93
CA LEU A 417 14.07 11.05 -11.82
C LEU A 417 15.20 12.07 -11.65
N ASP A 418 16.14 11.80 -10.75
CA ASP A 418 17.28 12.70 -10.47
C ASP A 418 18.11 12.99 -11.71
N ARG A 419 18.36 11.95 -12.52
CA ARG A 419 19.11 12.09 -13.79
C ARG A 419 18.26 12.62 -14.94
N GLN A 420 16.96 12.77 -14.75
CA GLN A 420 16.00 13.05 -15.81
C GLN A 420 16.25 12.16 -17.04
N ALA A 421 16.24 10.84 -16.82
CA ALA A 421 16.67 9.88 -17.82
C ALA A 421 15.95 10.06 -19.18
N PRO A 422 16.66 9.93 -20.33
CA PRO A 422 16.03 10.06 -21.64
C PRO A 422 14.98 8.98 -21.91
N VAL A 423 13.74 9.40 -22.16
CA VAL A 423 12.62 8.54 -22.55
C VAL A 423 12.05 9.03 -23.88
N PHE A 424 11.76 8.09 -24.77
CA PHE A 424 11.27 8.32 -26.12
C PHE A 424 9.88 7.70 -26.32
N ARG A 425 9.18 8.11 -27.38
CA ARG A 425 7.82 7.63 -27.69
C ARG A 425 7.76 6.16 -28.09
N ASP A 426 8.88 5.60 -28.55
CA ASP A 426 9.03 4.21 -28.92
C ASP A 426 9.61 3.33 -27.80
N ASP A 427 9.71 3.87 -26.58
CA ASP A 427 9.97 3.10 -25.36
C ASP A 427 8.67 2.49 -24.81
N THR A 428 8.81 1.32 -24.18
CA THR A 428 7.80 0.79 -23.27
C THR A 428 8.33 0.80 -21.84
N CYS A 429 7.71 1.58 -20.96
CA CYS A 429 8.07 1.69 -19.55
C CYS A 429 7.18 0.77 -18.70
N ILE A 430 7.78 -0.20 -18.01
CA ILE A 430 7.10 -1.13 -17.12
C ILE A 430 7.34 -0.71 -15.67
N PHE A 431 6.26 -0.32 -14.99
CA PHE A 431 6.28 0.10 -13.58
C PHE A 431 5.89 -1.08 -12.69
N VAL A 432 6.79 -1.50 -11.81
CA VAL A 432 6.55 -2.63 -10.91
C VAL A 432 6.42 -2.11 -9.48
N SER A 433 5.25 -2.30 -8.88
CA SER A 433 4.98 -1.84 -7.51
C SER A 433 3.91 -2.70 -6.85
N GLN A 434 4.21 -3.27 -5.68
CA GLN A 434 3.22 -4.03 -4.91
C GLN A 434 2.02 -3.16 -4.53
N SER A 435 2.27 -1.98 -3.96
CA SER A 435 1.20 -1.09 -3.48
C SER A 435 0.53 -0.29 -4.59
N GLY A 436 1.25 -0.03 -5.68
CA GLY A 436 0.81 0.86 -6.75
C GLY A 436 0.81 2.35 -6.36
N GLU A 437 1.39 2.69 -5.20
CA GLU A 437 1.38 4.03 -4.60
C GLU A 437 2.80 4.53 -4.24
N THR A 438 3.85 3.83 -4.66
CA THR A 438 5.24 4.23 -4.38
C THR A 438 5.53 5.58 -5.02
N ALA A 439 5.93 6.58 -4.21
CA ALA A 439 6.03 7.98 -4.63
C ALA A 439 6.95 8.17 -5.86
N ASP A 440 8.21 7.72 -5.76
CA ASP A 440 9.17 7.83 -6.87
C ASP A 440 8.69 7.11 -8.13
N SER A 441 8.13 5.90 -7.99
CA SER A 441 7.60 5.14 -9.13
C SER A 441 6.42 5.86 -9.80
N LEU A 442 5.54 6.49 -9.00
CA LEU A 442 4.40 7.26 -9.50
C LEU A 442 4.85 8.54 -10.20
N MET A 443 5.87 9.22 -9.68
CA MET A 443 6.46 10.40 -10.31
C MET A 443 7.18 10.04 -11.60
N ALA A 444 7.95 8.95 -11.61
CA ALA A 444 8.58 8.42 -12.82
C ALA A 444 7.54 8.00 -13.87
N LEU A 445 6.38 7.50 -13.46
CA LEU A 445 5.24 7.21 -14.35
C LEU A 445 4.73 8.48 -15.02
N ARG A 446 4.45 9.54 -14.25
CA ARG A 446 4.02 10.83 -14.81
C ARG A 446 5.06 11.39 -15.77
N PHE A 447 6.34 11.33 -15.40
CA PHE A 447 7.47 11.76 -16.25
C PHE A 447 7.52 11.01 -17.60
N CYS A 448 7.24 9.70 -17.61
CA CYS A 448 7.21 8.90 -18.83
C CYS A 448 5.96 9.16 -19.70
N LEU A 449 4.80 9.40 -19.06
CA LEU A 449 3.56 9.77 -19.75
C LEU A 449 3.71 11.10 -20.50
N GLU A 450 4.33 12.11 -19.87
CA GLU A 450 4.62 13.40 -20.51
C GLU A 450 5.50 13.28 -21.76
N ARG A 451 6.38 12.27 -21.80
CA ARG A 451 7.25 11.98 -22.96
C ARG A 451 6.60 11.09 -24.01
N GLY A 452 5.37 10.63 -23.75
CA GLY A 452 4.57 9.84 -24.67
C GLY A 452 5.03 8.39 -24.83
N ALA A 453 5.76 7.85 -23.86
CA ALA A 453 6.10 6.42 -23.83
C ALA A 453 4.86 5.57 -23.50
N LEU A 454 4.83 4.34 -24.01
CA LEU A 454 3.82 3.38 -23.59
C LEU A 454 4.12 2.92 -22.16
N THR A 455 3.13 2.99 -21.27
CA THR A 455 3.31 2.66 -19.85
C THR A 455 2.51 1.43 -19.46
N VAL A 456 3.16 0.50 -18.76
CA VAL A 456 2.60 -0.78 -18.31
C VAL A 456 2.72 -0.89 -16.79
N GLY A 457 1.61 -1.10 -16.07
CA GLY A 457 1.61 -1.29 -14.62
C GLY A 457 1.60 -2.76 -14.22
N VAL A 458 2.57 -3.21 -13.43
CA VAL A 458 2.58 -4.54 -12.78
C VAL A 458 2.38 -4.34 -11.29
N VAL A 459 1.14 -4.51 -10.83
CA VAL A 459 0.71 -4.11 -9.48
C VAL A 459 -0.02 -5.22 -8.72
N ASN A 460 -0.07 -5.14 -7.39
CA ASN A 460 -0.90 -6.04 -6.57
C ASN A 460 -2.17 -5.40 -6.01
N ASN A 461 -2.30 -4.07 -6.10
CA ASN A 461 -3.48 -3.36 -5.61
C ASN A 461 -4.27 -2.79 -6.80
N VAL A 462 -5.48 -3.31 -6.98
CA VAL A 462 -6.41 -2.85 -8.02
C VAL A 462 -6.97 -1.48 -7.62
N GLY A 463 -7.02 -0.54 -8.56
CA GLY A 463 -7.48 0.82 -8.29
C GLY A 463 -6.43 1.73 -7.63
N SER A 464 -5.18 1.26 -7.55
CA SER A 464 -4.04 2.11 -7.15
C SER A 464 -3.69 3.14 -8.22
N SER A 465 -3.01 4.22 -7.82
CA SER A 465 -2.61 5.33 -8.70
C SER A 465 -1.84 4.84 -9.94
N ILE A 466 -0.85 3.96 -9.76
CA ILE A 466 -0.10 3.39 -10.91
C ILE A 466 -1.03 2.59 -11.82
N SER A 467 -1.94 1.78 -11.26
CA SER A 467 -2.85 0.95 -12.07
C SER A 467 -3.83 1.77 -12.91
N LEU A 468 -4.28 2.91 -12.40
CA LEU A 468 -5.23 3.80 -13.06
C LEU A 468 -4.57 4.69 -14.12
N LEU A 469 -3.33 5.12 -13.90
CA LEU A 469 -2.61 6.03 -14.80
C LEU A 469 -1.88 5.32 -15.94
N THR A 470 -1.52 4.05 -15.80
CA THR A 470 -0.87 3.29 -16.87
C THR A 470 -1.84 2.94 -18.01
N HIS A 471 -1.34 2.91 -19.25
CA HIS A 471 -2.15 2.57 -20.43
C HIS A 471 -2.72 1.14 -20.39
N CYS A 472 -1.94 0.22 -19.82
CA CYS A 472 -2.32 -1.17 -19.61
C CYS A 472 -1.56 -1.75 -18.41
N GLY A 473 -1.94 -2.94 -17.96
CA GLY A 473 -1.27 -3.55 -16.81
C GLY A 473 -1.64 -4.99 -16.53
N VAL A 474 -0.94 -5.55 -15.54
CA VAL A 474 -1.12 -6.90 -15.02
C VAL A 474 -1.26 -6.82 -13.51
N HIS A 475 -2.44 -7.20 -13.00
CA HIS A 475 -2.63 -7.43 -11.57
C HIS A 475 -1.94 -8.75 -11.16
N ILE A 476 -0.93 -8.71 -10.31
CA ILE A 476 -0.15 -9.92 -9.98
C ILE A 476 -0.97 -10.95 -9.17
N ASN A 477 -2.04 -10.52 -8.50
CA ASN A 477 -2.98 -11.38 -7.80
C ASN A 477 -2.34 -12.28 -6.72
N ALA A 478 -1.42 -11.72 -5.94
CA ALA A 478 -0.77 -12.41 -4.82
C ALA A 478 -1.64 -12.41 -3.54
N GLY A 479 -2.78 -11.72 -3.57
CA GLY A 479 -3.58 -11.38 -2.40
C GLY A 479 -2.96 -10.26 -1.57
N PRO A 480 -3.64 -9.78 -0.51
CA PRO A 480 -3.09 -8.78 0.40
C PRO A 480 -1.77 -9.25 1.02
N GLU A 481 -0.80 -8.35 1.09
CA GLU A 481 0.47 -8.56 1.77
C GLU A 481 0.53 -7.53 2.90
N ILE A 482 0.64 -7.99 4.14
CA ILE A 482 0.62 -7.20 5.37
C ILE A 482 2.03 -7.04 5.95
N GLY A 483 2.89 -8.05 5.82
CA GLY A 483 4.29 -7.98 6.26
C GLY A 483 5.02 -6.79 5.61
N VAL A 484 5.83 -6.06 6.38
CA VAL A 484 6.55 -4.89 5.84
C VAL A 484 7.54 -5.32 4.75
N ALA A 485 8.30 -6.39 4.99
CA ALA A 485 9.20 -6.96 4.00
C ALA A 485 8.42 -7.78 2.96
N SER A 486 8.54 -7.40 1.69
CA SER A 486 7.86 -8.11 0.59
C SER A 486 8.39 -9.53 0.39
N THR A 487 7.49 -10.49 0.14
CA THR A 487 7.82 -11.92 -0.06
C THR A 487 7.04 -12.49 -1.24
N LYS A 488 5.76 -12.81 -1.05
CA LYS A 488 4.90 -13.35 -2.12
C LYS A 488 4.69 -12.37 -3.26
N ALA A 489 4.71 -11.06 -3.01
CA ALA A 489 4.64 -10.10 -4.10
C ALA A 489 5.89 -10.14 -5.00
N TYR A 490 7.10 -10.39 -4.47
CA TYR A 490 8.32 -10.57 -5.29
C TYR A 490 8.19 -11.77 -6.24
N THR A 491 7.80 -12.93 -5.72
CA THR A 491 7.68 -14.15 -6.53
C THR A 491 6.52 -14.06 -7.53
N SER A 492 5.39 -13.49 -7.16
CA SER A 492 4.28 -13.23 -8.10
C SER A 492 4.63 -12.17 -9.16
N GLN A 493 5.38 -11.12 -8.82
CA GLN A 493 5.90 -10.15 -9.79
C GLN A 493 6.80 -10.83 -10.82
N PHE A 494 7.76 -11.63 -10.35
CA PHE A 494 8.66 -12.40 -11.21
C PHE A 494 7.85 -13.30 -12.15
N VAL A 495 6.92 -14.12 -11.65
CA VAL A 495 6.08 -15.01 -12.49
C VAL A 495 5.26 -14.22 -13.51
N CYS A 496 4.64 -13.10 -13.11
CA CYS A 496 3.87 -12.26 -14.04
C CYS A 496 4.74 -11.66 -15.14
N MET A 497 5.94 -11.18 -14.81
CA MET A 497 6.87 -10.63 -15.79
C MET A 497 7.41 -11.72 -16.73
N VAL A 498 7.67 -12.94 -16.26
CA VAL A 498 7.99 -14.07 -17.13
C VAL A 498 6.85 -14.35 -18.11
N MET A 499 5.59 -14.33 -17.65
CA MET A 499 4.43 -14.48 -18.53
C MET A 499 4.34 -13.35 -19.57
N ILE A 500 4.69 -12.11 -19.21
CA ILE A 500 4.79 -11.00 -20.17
C ILE A 500 5.82 -11.32 -21.26
N ALA A 501 7.02 -11.77 -20.90
CA ALA A 501 8.06 -12.16 -21.86
C ALA A 501 7.63 -13.33 -22.76
N LEU A 502 6.91 -14.31 -22.21
CA LEU A 502 6.33 -15.45 -22.96
C LEU A 502 5.25 -14.99 -23.95
N SER A 503 4.42 -14.02 -23.58
CA SER A 503 3.43 -13.42 -24.49
C SER A 503 4.11 -12.57 -25.58
N LEU A 504 5.16 -11.80 -25.25
CA LEU A 504 5.84 -10.97 -26.25
C LEU A 504 6.58 -11.79 -27.32
N SER A 505 7.07 -12.99 -26.97
CA SER A 505 7.81 -13.89 -27.86
C SER A 505 6.94 -14.88 -28.65
N GLU A 506 5.62 -14.80 -28.53
CA GLU A 506 4.69 -15.81 -29.08
C GLU A 506 4.80 -16.01 -30.60
N ASP A 507 5.01 -14.94 -31.36
CA ASP A 507 5.07 -15.00 -32.83
C ASP A 507 6.40 -15.57 -33.35
N ARG A 508 7.35 -15.92 -32.46
CA ARG A 508 8.69 -16.41 -32.83
C ARG A 508 8.77 -17.92 -32.78
N ALA A 509 8.69 -18.56 -33.95
CA ALA A 509 8.83 -20.02 -34.09
C ALA A 509 10.16 -20.55 -33.49
N SER A 510 11.26 -19.82 -33.63
CA SER A 510 12.57 -20.21 -33.08
C SER A 510 12.59 -20.31 -31.55
N LYS A 511 11.72 -19.58 -30.85
CA LYS A 511 11.64 -19.54 -29.39
C LYS A 511 10.60 -20.51 -28.84
N GLN A 512 9.84 -21.23 -29.69
CA GLN A 512 8.73 -22.08 -29.26
C GLN A 512 9.17 -23.13 -28.23
N LYS A 513 10.22 -23.90 -28.52
CA LYS A 513 10.75 -24.93 -27.60
C LYS A 513 11.12 -24.36 -26.24
N ARG A 514 11.76 -23.19 -26.23
CA ARG A 514 12.18 -22.48 -25.02
C ARG A 514 10.97 -21.98 -24.22
N ARG A 515 9.96 -21.42 -24.89
CA ARG A 515 8.69 -21.02 -24.26
C ARG A 515 8.00 -22.22 -23.61
N GLU A 516 7.92 -23.35 -24.30
CA GLU A 516 7.31 -24.59 -23.78
C GLU A 516 8.05 -25.13 -22.55
N GLU A 517 9.39 -25.12 -22.58
CA GLU A 517 10.22 -25.47 -21.43
C GLU A 517 9.89 -24.60 -20.20
N ILE A 518 9.85 -23.28 -20.37
CA ILE A 518 9.53 -22.33 -19.29
C ILE A 518 8.10 -22.54 -18.78
N MET A 519 7.12 -22.71 -19.67
CA MET A 519 5.72 -22.96 -19.28
C MET A 519 5.56 -24.25 -18.46
N ASN A 520 6.29 -25.31 -18.83
CA ASN A 520 6.33 -26.54 -18.05
C ASN A 520 6.99 -26.32 -16.68
N GLY A 521 8.08 -25.55 -16.63
CA GLY A 521 8.73 -25.16 -15.37
C GLY A 521 7.83 -24.35 -14.44
N LEU A 522 7.03 -23.43 -14.99
CA LEU A 522 6.01 -22.68 -14.25
C LEU A 522 4.91 -23.57 -13.67
N THR A 523 4.53 -24.63 -14.39
CA THR A 523 3.49 -25.57 -13.91
C THR A 523 3.94 -26.31 -12.65
N ASN A 524 5.25 -26.61 -12.54
CA ASN A 524 5.82 -27.34 -11.42
C ASN A 524 6.23 -26.45 -10.23
N ILE A 525 6.20 -25.11 -10.39
CA ILE A 525 6.81 -24.19 -9.42
C ILE A 525 6.13 -24.24 -8.04
N SER A 526 4.80 -24.43 -8.02
CA SER A 526 4.02 -24.48 -6.78
C SER A 526 4.44 -25.67 -5.90
N ASP A 527 4.59 -26.85 -6.50
CA ASP A 527 5.02 -28.04 -5.76
C ASP A 527 6.48 -27.94 -5.33
N GLN A 528 7.34 -27.37 -6.16
CA GLN A 528 8.73 -27.12 -5.79
C GLN A 528 8.85 -26.13 -4.62
N PHE A 529 7.99 -25.12 -4.55
CA PHE A 529 7.92 -24.23 -3.38
C PHE A 529 7.52 -25.01 -2.12
N ARG A 530 6.54 -25.92 -2.21
CA ARG A 530 6.17 -26.80 -1.08
C ARG A 530 7.34 -27.66 -0.62
N GLU A 531 8.12 -28.20 -1.54
CA GLU A 531 9.33 -28.97 -1.19
C GLU A 531 10.36 -28.11 -0.46
N VAL A 532 10.64 -26.89 -0.94
CA VAL A 532 11.61 -25.99 -0.28
C VAL A 532 11.11 -25.53 1.09
N LEU A 533 9.81 -25.27 1.25
CA LEU A 533 9.24 -24.88 2.54
C LEU A 533 9.37 -25.96 3.62
N LYS A 534 9.57 -27.24 3.25
CA LYS A 534 9.90 -28.30 4.22
C LYS A 534 11.28 -28.09 4.88
N LEU A 535 12.15 -27.28 4.27
CA LEU A 535 13.47 -26.93 4.80
C LEU A 535 13.42 -25.88 5.93
N ASP A 536 12.23 -25.42 6.33
CA ASP A 536 12.04 -24.46 7.41
C ASP A 536 12.80 -24.82 8.70
N GLN A 537 12.64 -26.05 9.21
CA GLN A 537 13.30 -26.48 10.45
C GLN A 537 14.83 -26.66 10.30
N PRO A 538 15.34 -27.29 9.23
CA PRO A 538 16.78 -27.26 8.92
C PRO A 538 17.37 -25.85 8.85
N ILE A 539 16.69 -24.91 8.16
CA ILE A 539 17.14 -23.52 8.01
C ILE A 539 17.12 -22.81 9.37
N LYS A 540 16.10 -23.04 10.20
CA LYS A 540 16.06 -22.50 11.57
C LYS A 540 17.30 -22.90 12.37
N LYS A 541 17.65 -24.20 12.38
CA LYS A 541 18.84 -24.71 13.08
C LYS A 541 20.13 -24.13 12.51
N LEU A 542 20.20 -23.92 11.20
CA LEU A 542 21.34 -23.27 10.57
C LEU A 542 21.47 -21.81 11.01
N CYS A 543 20.35 -21.09 11.14
CA CYS A 543 20.32 -19.68 11.54
C CYS A 543 20.75 -19.45 12.98
N GLU A 544 20.57 -20.43 13.88
CA GLU A 544 21.06 -20.35 15.26
C GLU A 544 22.58 -20.13 15.35
N LYS A 545 23.35 -20.60 14.34
CA LYS A 545 24.80 -20.38 14.27
C LYS A 545 25.18 -18.92 13.99
N PHE A 546 24.26 -18.11 13.47
CA PHE A 546 24.52 -16.72 13.11
C PHE A 546 24.05 -15.72 14.15
N LYS A 547 23.60 -16.20 15.31
CA LYS A 547 23.25 -15.32 16.42
C LYS A 547 24.45 -14.45 16.83
N ASN A 548 24.22 -13.15 17.01
CA ASN A 548 25.24 -12.14 17.30
C ASN A 548 26.26 -11.88 16.18
N GLN A 549 26.08 -12.43 14.99
CA GLN A 549 26.90 -12.02 13.84
C GLN A 549 26.60 -10.57 13.50
N LYS A 550 27.60 -9.87 12.95
CA LYS A 550 27.46 -8.46 12.56
C LYS A 550 27.31 -8.29 11.06
N SER A 551 27.86 -9.22 10.29
CA SER A 551 27.91 -9.11 8.84
C SER A 551 27.70 -10.47 8.18
N LEU A 552 27.16 -10.46 6.97
CA LEU A 552 26.99 -11.65 6.14
C LEU A 552 27.12 -11.25 4.66
N LEU A 553 27.83 -12.07 3.90
CA LEU A 553 28.03 -11.86 2.47
C LEU A 553 27.19 -12.86 1.66
N LEU A 554 26.42 -12.38 0.70
CA LEU A 554 25.64 -13.17 -0.25
C LEU A 554 26.26 -13.12 -1.64
N LEU A 555 26.50 -14.28 -2.24
CA LEU A 555 27.16 -14.39 -3.53
C LEU A 555 26.25 -15.08 -4.56
N GLY A 556 26.04 -14.41 -5.68
CA GLY A 556 25.27 -14.91 -6.81
C GLY A 556 25.86 -14.43 -8.14
N ARG A 557 25.60 -15.17 -9.22
CA ARG A 557 26.05 -14.83 -10.57
C ARG A 557 24.91 -15.00 -11.57
N GLY A 558 24.92 -14.21 -12.65
CA GLY A 558 23.86 -14.26 -13.66
C GLY A 558 22.50 -13.91 -13.04
N SER A 559 21.48 -14.71 -13.35
CA SER A 559 20.13 -14.55 -12.78
C SER A 559 20.11 -14.63 -11.25
N GLN A 560 21.04 -15.37 -10.65
CA GLN A 560 21.14 -15.53 -9.19
C GLN A 560 21.71 -14.30 -8.48
N HIS A 561 22.26 -13.32 -9.21
CA HIS A 561 22.70 -12.08 -8.59
C HIS A 561 21.51 -11.27 -8.03
N ALA A 562 20.39 -11.23 -8.76
CA ALA A 562 19.16 -10.60 -8.27
C ALA A 562 18.62 -11.31 -7.02
N THR A 563 18.68 -12.64 -6.99
CA THR A 563 18.31 -13.44 -5.80
C THR A 563 19.21 -13.12 -4.60
N ALA A 564 20.52 -12.94 -4.82
CA ALA A 564 21.44 -12.53 -3.76
C ALA A 564 21.11 -11.12 -3.23
N LEU A 565 20.89 -10.15 -4.13
CA LEU A 565 20.50 -8.78 -3.78
C LEU A 565 19.21 -8.76 -2.94
N GLU A 566 18.21 -9.54 -3.34
CA GLU A 566 16.95 -9.66 -2.62
C GLU A 566 17.13 -10.30 -1.24
N GLY A 567 17.87 -11.41 -1.15
CA GLY A 567 18.19 -12.02 0.14
C GLY A 567 18.92 -11.07 1.09
N ALA A 568 19.88 -10.31 0.57
CA ALA A 568 20.63 -9.34 1.36
C ALA A 568 19.73 -8.21 1.86
N LEU A 569 18.81 -7.73 1.02
CA LEU A 569 17.82 -6.74 1.42
C LEU A 569 16.89 -7.28 2.51
N LYS A 570 16.35 -8.49 2.36
CA LYS A 570 15.50 -9.11 3.40
C LYS A 570 16.24 -9.21 4.71
N ILE A 571 17.44 -9.78 4.73
CA ILE A 571 18.23 -9.91 5.97
C ILE A 571 18.46 -8.53 6.61
N LYS A 572 18.88 -7.52 5.83
CA LYS A 572 19.07 -6.15 6.34
C LYS A 572 17.80 -5.56 6.95
N GLU A 573 16.67 -5.69 6.26
CA GLU A 573 15.40 -5.07 6.66
C GLU A 573 14.89 -5.61 8.00
N ILE A 574 14.96 -6.92 8.24
CA ILE A 574 14.25 -7.53 9.38
C ILE A 574 15.16 -8.02 10.50
N SER A 575 16.41 -8.39 10.23
CA SER A 575 17.34 -8.82 11.28
C SER A 575 18.32 -7.73 11.68
N TYR A 576 18.43 -6.65 10.89
CA TYR A 576 19.41 -5.57 11.05
C TYR A 576 20.88 -5.99 10.96
N LEU A 577 21.12 -7.23 10.55
CA LEU A 577 22.45 -7.71 10.21
C LEU A 577 22.93 -6.96 8.97
N HIS A 578 24.20 -6.51 8.98
CA HIS A 578 24.77 -5.91 7.79
C HIS A 578 24.98 -6.99 6.73
N CYS A 579 24.05 -7.10 5.80
CA CYS A 579 24.11 -8.07 4.73
C CYS A 579 24.34 -7.42 3.37
N GLU A 580 25.41 -7.81 2.71
CA GLU A 580 25.79 -7.31 1.39
C GLU A 580 25.73 -8.44 0.36
N ALA A 581 25.22 -8.14 -0.82
CA ALA A 581 25.20 -9.07 -1.94
C ALA A 581 26.19 -8.62 -3.00
N VAL A 582 27.03 -9.54 -3.44
CA VAL A 582 28.10 -9.29 -4.40
C VAL A 582 27.99 -10.26 -5.56
N MET A 583 28.21 -9.76 -6.76
CA MET A 583 28.28 -10.61 -7.94
C MET A 583 29.53 -11.49 -7.84
N SER A 584 29.40 -12.82 -7.90
CA SER A 584 30.52 -13.73 -7.65
C SER A 584 31.72 -13.55 -8.60
N GLY A 585 31.51 -12.91 -9.76
CA GLY A 585 32.59 -12.53 -10.68
C GLY A 585 33.50 -11.42 -10.14
N GLU A 586 32.97 -10.54 -9.29
CA GLU A 586 33.65 -9.36 -8.75
C GLU A 586 34.50 -9.65 -7.51
N LEU A 587 34.47 -10.89 -7.00
CA LEU A 587 35.22 -11.26 -5.79
C LEU A 587 36.70 -10.87 -5.87
N LYS A 588 37.37 -11.18 -6.98
CA LYS A 588 38.79 -10.88 -7.16
C LYS A 588 39.11 -9.40 -7.28
N HIS A 589 38.11 -8.57 -7.52
CA HIS A 589 38.26 -7.14 -7.72
C HIS A 589 38.17 -6.33 -6.40
N GLY A 590 38.12 -7.02 -5.24
CA GLY A 590 38.34 -6.42 -3.92
C GLY A 590 37.65 -7.16 -2.78
N VAL A 591 36.43 -7.66 -3.04
CA VAL A 591 35.56 -8.25 -1.99
C VAL A 591 36.18 -9.50 -1.35
N LEU A 592 37.00 -10.26 -2.09
CA LEU A 592 37.69 -11.44 -1.57
C LEU A 592 38.61 -11.12 -0.37
N ALA A 593 39.03 -9.86 -0.20
CA ALA A 593 39.82 -9.45 0.97
C ALA A 593 39.04 -9.51 2.30
N LEU A 594 37.69 -9.54 2.24
CA LEU A 594 36.84 -9.68 3.41
C LEU A 594 36.67 -11.15 3.84
N VAL A 595 37.02 -12.10 2.98
CA VAL A 595 36.78 -13.53 3.23
C VAL A 595 37.82 -14.07 4.21
N ASP A 596 37.32 -14.56 5.35
CA ASP A 596 38.08 -15.29 6.35
C ASP A 596 37.21 -16.42 6.94
N GLU A 597 37.69 -17.05 8.02
CA GLU A 597 37.00 -18.13 8.73
C GLU A 597 35.78 -17.66 9.56
N ASN A 598 35.65 -16.36 9.83
CA ASN A 598 34.64 -15.80 10.71
C ASN A 598 33.47 -15.18 9.94
N LEU A 599 33.71 -14.60 8.76
CA LEU A 599 32.69 -13.98 7.93
C LEU A 599 31.72 -15.04 7.39
N PRO A 600 30.42 -15.01 7.77
CA PRO A 600 29.40 -15.85 7.17
C PRO A 600 29.22 -15.52 5.69
N ILE A 601 29.30 -16.54 4.83
CA ILE A 601 29.12 -16.40 3.39
C ILE A 601 28.02 -17.37 2.95
N VAL A 602 27.03 -16.87 2.22
CA VAL A 602 26.01 -17.68 1.57
C VAL A 602 26.21 -17.57 0.06
N MET A 603 26.37 -18.70 -0.63
CA MET A 603 26.58 -18.74 -2.07
C MET A 603 25.46 -19.51 -2.76
N ILE A 604 24.96 -18.96 -3.88
CA ILE A 604 23.94 -19.60 -4.70
C ILE A 604 24.64 -20.29 -5.89
N LEU A 605 24.70 -21.62 -5.87
CA LEU A 605 25.34 -22.46 -6.90
C LEU A 605 24.39 -23.57 -7.35
N THR A 606 23.38 -23.18 -8.11
CA THR A 606 22.48 -24.13 -8.79
C THR A 606 22.97 -24.40 -10.21
N ARG A 607 22.58 -25.55 -10.78
CA ARG A 607 23.05 -26.05 -12.08
C ARG A 607 22.40 -25.29 -13.24
N ASP A 608 23.15 -24.36 -13.80
CA ASP A 608 22.87 -23.62 -15.03
C ASP A 608 24.07 -23.68 -16.00
N GLU A 609 24.00 -22.94 -17.11
CA GLU A 609 25.09 -22.88 -18.10
C GLU A 609 26.38 -22.22 -17.56
N ILE A 610 26.27 -21.38 -16.53
CA ILE A 610 27.40 -20.63 -15.94
C ILE A 610 27.95 -21.30 -14.67
N PHE A 611 27.46 -22.48 -14.30
CA PHE A 611 27.84 -23.22 -13.09
C PHE A 611 29.36 -23.33 -12.91
N ALA A 612 30.11 -23.68 -13.95
CA ALA A 612 31.56 -23.80 -13.88
C ALA A 612 32.24 -22.49 -13.43
N LYS A 613 31.70 -21.33 -13.83
CA LYS A 613 32.21 -20.02 -13.40
C LYS A 613 31.85 -19.71 -11.94
N SER A 614 30.68 -20.17 -11.48
CA SER A 614 30.27 -20.04 -10.08
C SER A 614 31.07 -20.98 -9.17
N LEU A 615 31.38 -22.19 -9.63
CA LEU A 615 32.24 -23.15 -8.92
C LEU A 615 33.66 -22.59 -8.72
N ASN A 616 34.20 -21.89 -9.72
CA ASN A 616 35.47 -21.18 -9.58
C ASN A 616 35.46 -20.13 -8.47
N ALA A 617 34.33 -19.44 -8.25
CA ALA A 617 34.17 -18.48 -7.16
C ALA A 617 34.11 -19.20 -5.80
N TYR A 618 33.40 -20.31 -5.72
CA TYR A 618 33.38 -21.17 -4.54
C TYR A 618 34.79 -21.64 -4.15
N GLN A 619 35.58 -22.13 -5.11
CA GLN A 619 36.96 -22.56 -4.85
C GLN A 619 37.84 -21.42 -4.32
N GLN A 620 37.61 -20.18 -4.76
CA GLN A 620 38.33 -19.00 -4.27
C GLN A 620 38.01 -18.69 -2.81
N VAL A 621 36.74 -18.84 -2.41
CA VAL A 621 36.30 -18.65 -1.02
C VAL A 621 36.93 -19.73 -0.12
N ILE A 622 36.86 -21.00 -0.53
CA ILE A 622 37.46 -22.11 0.22
C ILE A 622 38.98 -21.96 0.35
N ALA A 623 39.67 -21.49 -0.70
CA ALA A 623 41.11 -21.25 -0.68
C ALA A 623 41.56 -20.11 0.26
N ARG A 624 40.61 -19.39 0.87
CA ARG A 624 40.81 -18.35 1.88
C ARG A 624 40.19 -18.71 3.23
N SER A 625 40.00 -20.02 3.47
CA SER A 625 39.44 -20.56 4.72
C SER A 625 37.99 -20.15 4.99
N GLY A 626 37.30 -19.56 4.00
CA GLY A 626 35.87 -19.29 4.11
C GLY A 626 35.09 -20.60 4.20
N ARG A 627 34.06 -20.63 5.06
CA ARG A 627 33.16 -21.78 5.22
C ARG A 627 31.74 -21.40 4.77
N PRO A 628 31.47 -21.43 3.44
CA PRO A 628 30.20 -20.94 2.92
C PRO A 628 29.05 -21.92 3.17
N ILE A 629 27.85 -21.37 3.30
CA ILE A 629 26.59 -22.08 3.09
C ILE A 629 26.29 -22.08 1.59
N ILE A 630 26.03 -23.24 1.02
CA ILE A 630 25.74 -23.38 -0.40
C ILE A 630 24.26 -23.69 -0.61
N ILE A 631 23.57 -22.83 -1.36
CA ILE A 631 22.27 -23.16 -1.96
C ILE A 631 22.55 -23.87 -3.29
N CYS A 632 22.36 -25.19 -3.31
CA CYS A 632 22.66 -26.06 -4.45
C CYS A 632 21.48 -26.96 -4.81
N ASN A 633 21.55 -27.63 -5.96
CA ASN A 633 20.54 -28.64 -6.28
C ASN A 633 20.67 -29.89 -5.39
N VAL A 634 19.57 -30.61 -5.25
CA VAL A 634 19.52 -31.90 -4.54
C VAL A 634 20.54 -32.87 -5.14
N ASP A 635 21.27 -33.57 -4.26
CA ASP A 635 22.29 -34.58 -4.59
C ASP A 635 23.47 -34.06 -5.44
N ASP A 636 23.82 -32.78 -5.33
CA ASP A 636 25.00 -32.23 -6.03
C ASP A 636 26.32 -32.72 -5.40
N PRO A 637 27.21 -33.41 -6.17
CA PRO A 637 28.42 -34.04 -5.61
C PRO A 637 29.58 -33.07 -5.36
N GLU A 638 29.51 -31.82 -5.84
CA GLU A 638 30.64 -30.87 -5.78
C GLU A 638 30.88 -30.27 -4.38
N PHE A 639 29.91 -30.38 -3.48
CA PHE A 639 29.91 -29.69 -2.18
C PHE A 639 30.01 -30.68 -1.02
N PRO A 640 31.22 -30.90 -0.47
CA PRO A 640 31.41 -31.85 0.62
C PRO A 640 31.02 -31.23 1.98
N THR A 641 30.38 -32.02 2.82
CA THR A 641 29.77 -31.60 4.10
C THR A 641 30.80 -31.21 5.18
N ASP A 642 32.05 -31.63 5.02
CA ASP A 642 33.16 -31.28 5.92
C ASP A 642 33.57 -29.80 5.77
N LYS A 643 33.42 -29.22 4.57
CA LYS A 643 33.84 -27.85 4.25
C LYS A 643 32.69 -26.86 4.10
N THR A 644 31.46 -27.34 3.97
CA THR A 644 30.30 -26.49 3.66
C THR A 644 29.03 -26.97 4.37
N ASP A 645 28.16 -26.01 4.71
CA ASP A 645 26.76 -26.32 5.02
C ASP A 645 25.95 -26.22 3.71
N LYS A 646 24.95 -27.10 3.53
CA LYS A 646 24.16 -27.16 2.28
C LYS A 646 22.69 -26.87 2.53
N ILE A 647 22.08 -26.15 1.59
CA ILE A 647 20.63 -26.00 1.45
C ILE A 647 20.28 -26.54 0.06
N GLU A 648 19.69 -27.73 0.04
CA GLU A 648 19.41 -28.47 -1.19
C GLU A 648 18.01 -28.14 -1.72
N VAL A 649 17.94 -27.59 -2.92
CA VAL A 649 16.69 -27.14 -3.57
C VAL A 649 16.43 -27.88 -4.89
N PRO A 650 15.16 -28.09 -5.28
CA PRO A 650 14.86 -28.77 -6.54
C PRO A 650 15.36 -27.98 -7.76
N LYS A 651 15.73 -28.70 -8.82
CA LYS A 651 16.11 -28.12 -10.10
C LYS A 651 14.86 -27.72 -10.91
N ASN A 652 14.90 -26.54 -11.51
CA ASN A 652 13.94 -26.07 -12.51
C ASN A 652 14.71 -25.49 -13.71
N VAL A 653 13.97 -24.96 -14.68
CA VAL A 653 14.49 -24.15 -15.78
C VAL A 653 15.30 -23.00 -15.20
N ASP A 654 16.47 -22.77 -15.77
CA ASP A 654 17.47 -21.76 -15.35
C ASP A 654 16.88 -20.37 -15.03
N VAL A 655 15.99 -19.86 -15.90
CA VAL A 655 15.34 -18.55 -15.72
C VAL A 655 14.33 -18.52 -14.57
N LEU A 656 13.83 -19.67 -14.12
CA LEU A 656 12.90 -19.81 -13.00
C LEU A 656 13.59 -20.22 -11.70
N GLN A 657 14.84 -20.70 -11.75
CA GLN A 657 15.55 -21.21 -10.58
C GLN A 657 15.69 -20.14 -9.47
N GLY A 658 15.77 -18.85 -9.84
CA GLY A 658 15.79 -17.74 -8.89
C GLY A 658 14.54 -17.63 -7.99
N LEU A 659 13.38 -18.10 -8.47
CA LEU A 659 12.14 -18.18 -7.67
C LEU A 659 12.25 -19.19 -6.52
N ILE A 660 12.97 -20.29 -6.76
CA ILE A 660 13.17 -21.37 -5.78
C ILE A 660 14.24 -20.94 -4.79
N ASN A 661 15.34 -20.38 -5.29
CA ASN A 661 16.52 -20.03 -4.50
C ASN A 661 16.28 -18.84 -3.55
N VAL A 662 15.25 -18.02 -3.77
CA VAL A 662 14.93 -16.89 -2.87
C VAL A 662 14.21 -17.35 -1.59
N ILE A 663 13.45 -18.46 -1.63
CA ILE A 663 12.65 -18.92 -0.48
C ILE A 663 13.54 -19.28 0.72
N PRO A 664 14.66 -20.01 0.56
CA PRO A 664 15.57 -20.23 1.67
C PRO A 664 16.11 -18.93 2.27
N LEU A 665 16.37 -17.91 1.46
CA LEU A 665 16.88 -16.62 1.93
C LEU A 665 15.80 -15.85 2.72
N GLN A 666 14.54 -15.93 2.30
CA GLN A 666 13.41 -15.38 3.06
C GLN A 666 13.24 -16.09 4.42
N LEU A 667 13.34 -17.43 4.44
CA LEU A 667 13.31 -18.22 5.68
C LEU A 667 14.51 -17.91 6.58
N MET A 668 15.71 -17.76 6.01
CA MET A 668 16.91 -17.36 6.74
C MET A 668 16.73 -15.99 7.39
N ALA A 669 16.27 -15.00 6.62
CA ALA A 669 16.02 -13.67 7.14
C ALA A 669 15.00 -13.70 8.30
N TYR A 670 13.90 -14.46 8.14
CA TYR A 670 12.89 -14.66 9.18
C TYR A 670 13.48 -15.26 10.46
N TRP A 671 14.17 -16.40 10.36
CA TRP A 671 14.71 -17.10 11.53
C TRP A 671 15.86 -16.35 12.19
N MET A 672 16.68 -15.62 11.43
CA MET A 672 17.69 -14.72 11.98
C MET A 672 17.05 -13.61 12.81
N ALA A 673 16.00 -12.95 12.30
CA ALA A 673 15.30 -11.91 13.04
C ALA A 673 14.64 -12.45 14.33
N VAL A 674 14.00 -13.62 14.25
CA VAL A 674 13.40 -14.27 15.42
C VAL A 674 14.47 -14.65 16.46
N ALA A 675 15.64 -15.14 16.03
CA ALA A 675 16.73 -15.49 16.93
C ALA A 675 17.31 -14.29 17.69
N GLU A 676 17.26 -13.10 17.08
CA GLU A 676 17.64 -11.81 17.68
C GLU A 676 16.50 -11.15 18.48
N GLY A 677 15.31 -11.76 18.53
CA GLY A 677 14.15 -11.23 19.25
C GLY A 677 13.52 -9.99 18.59
N VAL A 678 13.77 -9.78 17.29
CA VAL A 678 13.22 -8.67 16.52
C VAL A 678 11.82 -8.99 16.03
N ASN A 679 10.94 -7.98 15.99
CA ASN A 679 9.61 -8.12 15.40
C ASN A 679 9.69 -8.10 13.87
N VAL A 680 9.45 -9.25 13.25
CA VAL A 680 9.60 -9.45 11.80
C VAL A 680 8.52 -8.77 10.96
N ASP A 681 7.33 -8.54 11.53
CA ASP A 681 6.23 -7.87 10.83
C ASP A 681 6.40 -6.34 10.83
N MET A 682 7.16 -5.79 11.78
CA MET A 682 7.31 -4.35 12.02
C MET A 682 8.78 -3.99 12.29
N PRO A 683 9.65 -4.04 11.26
CA PRO A 683 11.04 -3.67 11.38
C PRO A 683 11.19 -2.16 11.61
N ARG A 684 12.04 -1.78 12.57
CA ARG A 684 12.25 -0.39 13.01
C ARG A 684 12.56 0.55 11.84
N ASN A 685 12.10 1.79 11.96
CA ASN A 685 12.32 2.89 11.01
C ASN A 685 11.69 2.69 9.62
N LEU A 686 10.96 1.59 9.39
CA LEU A 686 10.39 1.25 8.09
C LEU A 686 8.89 1.05 8.20
N ALA A 687 8.19 1.40 7.13
CA ALA A 687 6.80 1.04 6.91
C ALA A 687 6.66 0.36 5.55
N LYS A 688 5.57 -0.39 5.36
CA LYS A 688 5.39 -1.23 4.18
C LYS A 688 5.48 -0.48 2.84
N SER A 689 4.94 0.75 2.77
CA SER A 689 4.92 1.53 1.52
C SER A 689 5.39 2.97 1.77
N VAL A 690 6.35 3.39 0.95
CA VAL A 690 6.88 4.76 0.88
C VAL A 690 6.06 5.54 -0.15
N THR A 691 5.18 6.41 0.32
CA THR A 691 4.17 7.10 -0.51
C THR A 691 4.23 8.61 -0.38
N VAL A 692 5.25 9.09 0.31
CA VAL A 692 5.60 10.50 0.48
C VAL A 692 7.13 10.56 0.45
N GLU A 693 7.67 11.67 -0.03
CA GLU A 693 9.11 11.97 -0.05
C GLU A 693 9.67 12.27 1.35
#